data_AF-A0A1V3NYU2-F1
#
_entry.id   AF-A0A1V3NYU2-F1
#
_cell.length_a   1.000
_cell.length_b   1.000
_cell.length_c   1.000
_cell.angle_alpha   90.00
_cell.angle_beta   90.00
_cell.angle_gamma   90.00
#
_symmetry.space_group_name_H-M   'P 1'
#
loop_
_entity.id
_entity.type
_entity.pdbx_description
1 polymer ?
#
loop_
_entity_poly.entity_id
_entity_poly.type
_entity_poly.pdbx_seq_one_letter_code
_entity_poly.pdbx_strand_id
1 'polypeptide(L)'
;MKCPKILAVLLAIASLTVAPIMPAHAAINSMSLGASYNAQKTSITFRVYSSQATRMVLYLYASGYGAQDSATYVLSPAGSGVWAVTVPVSSIQAAGITGAVYYGYRAWGPNWPYSASWGKGSSAGFISDVDANGNRFNPNKLLLDPYAQEMSQDPLNTSNQNADVFASGASYRTIDSGTYAPKGIVLSASGQSTGTKPTRAQKDDVVYEVNVRGLTKQDSSIPTQYQGTYYGAGLKASYLASLGVTAVEFLPVQETQNDANDVVPNSDANQNYWGYMTEDYFAPDRHYAYNKAAGGPTAEFQAMVKAFHTAGIKVYMDVVYNHTGEGGTWTSSDPTTATIYSWRGLDNTTYYELTSGNQYYYDNTGVGANYSTYNTVAQNLIVDSLAYWTNTMGVDGFRFDLASVLGNSCLNGSYESAAPNCPNGGYNFDAADSNVAINRILKEFTVRPAAGGSGLDLYAEPWAIGGNSYQLGGFPKGWSEWNGVFRDSLRQAQNELGNMTIYITQDANDFSGSSNLFQASGRSPWNSTNFIDIHDGLTLNDVYSCNGSSNSQAWPYGPSDGGTTTNYSWDQGMSAGTGTAVDQRRAARTGMAFEMLSAGTPLMQGGDEYLRTLQCNNNAYNLDSTANWLNYSWSTNQSNFYNFAQRLIAFRKAHPALRPVTWYTSSQVVWYQPSGAVATSSYWNNTSNYALAYTVNGSSFGDANSMYIAYNGWSGSVTFTLPAPPTGTNWYRVTDTCDWNDGANTFVTPGNETLIGGSGTNYSQCGQSLLVLISK
;
A
#
# COMPACT_ATOMS: atom_id res chain seq x y z
N MET A 1 -2.73 -23.77 -82.25
CA MET A 1 -3.97 -23.18 -82.82
C MET A 1 -5.05 -23.20 -81.74
N LYS A 2 -5.69 -22.06 -81.51
CA LYS A 2 -7.13 -21.86 -81.20
C LYS A 2 -7.81 -22.77 -80.15
N CYS A 3 -7.97 -22.26 -78.92
CA CYS A 3 -9.20 -21.67 -78.34
C CYS A 3 -10.59 -22.05 -78.97
N PRO A 4 -11.77 -21.92 -78.31
CA PRO A 4 -12.04 -21.33 -76.96
C PRO A 4 -13.36 -21.77 -76.20
N LYS A 5 -13.67 -21.03 -75.09
CA LYS A 5 -14.99 -20.65 -74.48
C LYS A 5 -15.84 -21.72 -73.75
N ILE A 6 -16.61 -21.47 -72.68
CA ILE A 6 -16.93 -20.38 -71.72
C ILE A 6 -17.82 -21.05 -70.63
N LEU A 7 -17.73 -20.62 -69.35
CA LEU A 7 -18.84 -20.16 -68.47
C LEU A 7 -18.53 -20.40 -66.97
N ALA A 8 -18.24 -19.34 -66.21
CA ALA A 8 -18.50 -19.28 -64.77
C ALA A 8 -18.68 -17.81 -64.35
N VAL A 9 -19.74 -17.57 -63.59
CA VAL A 9 -20.39 -16.30 -63.27
C VAL A 9 -19.68 -15.56 -62.12
N LEU A 10 -19.58 -14.23 -62.24
CA LEU A 10 -19.13 -13.31 -61.19
C LEU A 10 -20.16 -13.19 -60.06
N LEU A 11 -19.70 -13.21 -58.81
CA LEU A 11 -20.33 -12.50 -57.69
C LEU A 11 -19.26 -11.65 -57.00
N ALA A 12 -19.41 -10.33 -57.09
CA ALA A 12 -18.58 -9.36 -56.38
C ALA A 12 -19.20 -9.10 -55.00
N ILE A 13 -18.46 -9.38 -53.93
CA ILE A 13 -18.76 -8.89 -52.58
C ILE A 13 -17.64 -7.92 -52.23
N ALA A 14 -17.97 -6.64 -52.14
CA ALA A 14 -17.09 -5.61 -51.64
C ALA A 14 -16.95 -5.76 -50.12
N SER A 15 -15.76 -6.17 -49.68
CA SER A 15 -15.35 -6.13 -48.28
C SER A 15 -14.98 -4.70 -47.90
N LEU A 16 -15.90 -3.99 -47.24
CA LEU A 16 -15.53 -2.82 -46.43
C LEU A 16 -14.73 -3.31 -45.23
N THR A 17 -13.42 -3.11 -45.27
CA THR A 17 -12.56 -3.21 -44.08
C THR A 17 -12.90 -2.07 -43.14
N VAL A 18 -13.76 -2.34 -42.16
CA VAL A 18 -13.86 -1.50 -40.96
C VAL A 18 -12.58 -1.74 -40.17
N ALA A 19 -11.66 -0.78 -40.23
CA ALA A 19 -10.54 -0.75 -39.30
C ALA A 19 -11.11 -0.68 -37.87
N PRO A 20 -10.63 -1.51 -36.92
CA PRO A 20 -11.06 -1.36 -35.54
C PRO A 20 -10.63 0.04 -35.08
N ILE A 21 -11.60 0.87 -34.74
CA ILE A 21 -11.36 2.11 -34.01
C ILE A 21 -10.85 1.65 -32.64
N MET A 22 -9.52 1.65 -32.47
CA MET A 22 -8.95 1.54 -31.13
C MET A 22 -9.42 2.76 -30.35
N PRO A 23 -10.00 2.59 -29.14
CA PRO A 23 -10.30 3.74 -28.30
C PRO A 23 -9.01 4.53 -28.07
N ALA A 24 -9.09 5.85 -28.19
CA ALA A 24 -7.94 6.73 -27.99
C ALA A 24 -7.42 6.53 -26.57
N HIS A 25 -6.22 5.94 -26.44
CA HIS A 25 -5.52 5.80 -25.17
C HIS A 25 -5.27 7.21 -24.63
N ALA A 26 -5.67 7.48 -23.38
CA ALA A 26 -5.29 8.72 -22.72
C ALA A 26 -3.83 8.59 -22.29
N ALA A 27 -2.92 9.15 -23.07
CA ALA A 27 -1.48 9.08 -22.80
C ALA A 27 -1.14 9.60 -21.38
N ILE A 28 -0.25 8.89 -20.67
CA ILE A 28 0.46 9.40 -19.49
C ILE A 28 0.95 10.83 -19.78
N ASN A 29 0.70 11.75 -18.84
CA ASN A 29 0.98 13.18 -18.95
C ASN A 29 0.28 13.90 -20.12
N SER A 30 -0.92 13.44 -20.52
CA SER A 30 -1.70 13.97 -21.66
C SER A 30 -1.87 15.49 -21.69
N MET A 31 -1.98 16.15 -20.53
CA MET A 31 -2.17 17.61 -20.41
C MET A 31 -0.88 18.39 -20.12
N SER A 32 0.22 17.67 -19.83
CA SER A 32 1.51 18.22 -19.40
C SER A 32 1.33 19.23 -18.24
N LEU A 33 0.72 18.79 -17.14
CA LEU A 33 0.45 19.61 -15.95
C LEU A 33 1.70 19.76 -15.06
N GLY A 34 1.63 20.69 -14.10
CA GLY A 34 2.69 21.03 -13.16
C GLY A 34 3.55 22.22 -13.58
N ALA A 35 4.62 22.45 -12.81
CA ALA A 35 5.60 23.51 -13.05
C ALA A 35 6.95 22.92 -13.49
N SER A 36 7.50 23.40 -14.61
CA SER A 36 8.79 22.90 -15.12
C SER A 36 9.63 23.98 -15.78
N TYR A 37 10.95 23.88 -15.59
CA TYR A 37 11.91 24.68 -16.36
C TYR A 37 11.95 24.21 -17.81
N ASN A 38 12.16 25.14 -18.74
CA ASN A 38 12.61 24.78 -20.07
C ASN A 38 14.06 24.22 -20.02
N ALA A 39 14.52 23.60 -21.10
CA ALA A 39 15.83 22.96 -21.16
C ALA A 39 17.00 23.90 -20.80
N GLN A 40 16.93 25.18 -21.18
CA GLN A 40 17.97 26.19 -20.89
C GLN A 40 17.83 26.83 -19.50
N LYS A 41 16.81 26.47 -18.72
CA LYS A 41 16.46 27.07 -17.42
C LYS A 41 16.30 28.59 -17.46
N THR A 42 15.83 29.13 -18.58
CA THR A 42 15.57 30.56 -18.78
C THR A 42 14.12 30.94 -18.51
N SER A 43 13.21 29.98 -18.48
CA SER A 43 11.80 30.18 -18.16
C SER A 43 11.21 28.97 -17.44
N ILE A 44 10.15 29.22 -16.67
CA ILE A 44 9.33 28.20 -16.03
C ILE A 44 7.93 28.27 -16.61
N THR A 45 7.39 27.13 -17.05
CA THR A 45 6.01 27.00 -17.49
C THR A 45 5.19 26.35 -16.38
N PHE A 46 4.10 27.01 -15.99
CA PHE A 46 3.14 26.54 -15.00
C PHE A 46 1.86 26.15 -15.73
N ARG A 47 1.36 24.93 -15.52
CA ARG A 47 0.13 24.41 -16.13
C ARG A 47 -0.70 23.72 -15.06
N VAL A 48 -1.94 24.18 -14.88
CA VAL A 48 -2.86 23.65 -13.86
C VAL A 48 -4.24 23.45 -14.46
N TYR A 49 -4.92 22.38 -14.05
CA TYR A 49 -6.27 22.10 -14.52
C TYR A 49 -7.33 22.73 -13.60
N SER A 50 -8.33 23.37 -14.19
CA SER A 50 -9.62 23.65 -13.58
C SER A 50 -10.67 23.88 -14.67
N SER A 51 -11.69 23.03 -14.72
CA SER A 51 -12.81 23.15 -15.65
C SER A 51 -13.76 24.28 -15.28
N GLN A 52 -13.86 24.58 -13.97
CA GLN A 52 -14.85 25.50 -13.43
C GLN A 52 -14.29 26.87 -13.05
N ALA A 53 -12.97 27.03 -12.99
CA ALA A 53 -12.36 28.32 -12.68
C ALA A 53 -12.73 29.39 -13.71
N THR A 54 -13.03 30.59 -13.21
CA THR A 54 -13.26 31.80 -14.00
C THR A 54 -12.00 32.67 -14.09
N ARG A 55 -11.08 32.50 -13.14
CA ARG A 55 -9.77 33.17 -13.12
C ARG A 55 -8.79 32.34 -12.30
N MET A 56 -7.55 32.26 -12.78
CA MET A 56 -6.45 31.57 -12.12
C MET A 56 -5.23 32.51 -12.05
N VAL A 57 -4.60 32.62 -10.88
CA VAL A 57 -3.43 33.46 -10.68
C VAL A 57 -2.34 32.68 -9.95
N LEU A 58 -1.14 32.68 -10.53
CA LEU A 58 0.10 32.19 -9.94
C LEU A 58 0.62 33.21 -8.92
N TYR A 59 1.00 32.73 -7.76
CA TYR A 59 1.71 33.49 -6.72
C TYR A 59 3.10 32.88 -6.53
N LEU A 60 4.15 33.71 -6.59
CA LEU A 60 5.53 33.29 -6.40
C LEU A 60 6.10 33.83 -5.08
N TYR A 61 6.85 32.99 -4.38
CA TYR A 61 7.41 33.28 -3.07
C TYR A 61 8.91 33.00 -3.02
N ALA A 62 9.64 33.79 -2.24
CA ALA A 62 11.05 33.54 -1.92
C ALA A 62 11.25 32.52 -0.77
N SER A 63 10.19 32.23 -0.01
CA SER A 63 10.17 31.30 1.13
C SER A 63 8.89 30.47 1.12
N GLY A 64 8.95 29.23 1.59
CA GLY A 64 7.78 28.33 1.70
C GLY A 64 6.75 28.80 2.73
N TYR A 65 7.20 29.42 3.82
CA TYR A 65 6.35 29.83 4.94
C TYR A 65 6.65 31.26 5.41
N GLY A 66 5.64 31.92 5.98
CA GLY A 66 5.72 33.21 6.67
C GLY A 66 5.87 34.46 5.80
N ALA A 67 6.23 34.31 4.52
CA ALA A 67 6.46 35.42 3.60
C ALA A 67 5.24 35.68 2.70
N GLN A 68 5.03 36.96 2.35
CA GLN A 68 4.11 37.34 1.29
C GLN A 68 4.70 37.02 -0.08
N ASP A 69 3.84 36.96 -1.10
CA ASP A 69 4.26 36.78 -2.48
C ASP A 69 5.15 37.93 -2.96
N SER A 70 6.13 37.59 -3.78
CA SER A 70 7.04 38.54 -4.41
C SER A 70 6.55 38.96 -5.80
N ALA A 71 5.76 38.11 -6.47
CA ALA A 71 5.15 38.40 -7.76
C ALA A 71 3.89 37.59 -7.99
N THR A 72 3.00 38.11 -8.84
CA THR A 72 1.81 37.40 -9.30
C THR A 72 1.68 37.45 -10.82
N TYR A 73 1.14 36.39 -11.40
CA TYR A 73 0.93 36.27 -12.85
C TYR A 73 -0.45 35.65 -13.11
N VAL A 74 -1.28 36.33 -13.91
CA VAL A 74 -2.57 35.78 -14.33
C VAL A 74 -2.34 34.70 -15.38
N LEU A 75 -2.89 33.50 -15.18
CA LEU A 75 -2.83 32.43 -16.17
C LEU A 75 -3.86 32.66 -17.27
N SER A 76 -3.58 32.13 -18.45
CA SER A 76 -4.51 32.13 -19.58
C SER A 76 -5.07 30.73 -19.82
N PRO A 77 -6.35 30.58 -20.22
CA PRO A 77 -6.87 29.31 -20.69
C PRO A 77 -6.04 28.80 -21.88
N ALA A 78 -5.55 27.57 -21.78
CA ALA A 78 -4.75 26.88 -22.79
C ALA A 78 -5.55 25.77 -23.51
N GLY A 79 -6.89 25.73 -23.30
CA GLY A 79 -7.80 24.71 -23.84
C GLY A 79 -8.02 23.54 -22.88
N SER A 80 -9.14 22.84 -23.05
CA SER A 80 -9.47 21.60 -22.30
C SER A 80 -9.38 21.72 -20.77
N GLY A 81 -9.76 22.86 -20.20
CA GLY A 81 -9.68 23.11 -18.75
C GLY A 81 -8.28 23.41 -18.22
N VAL A 82 -7.23 23.39 -19.05
CA VAL A 82 -5.87 23.74 -18.64
C VAL A 82 -5.69 25.26 -18.66
N TRP A 83 -5.08 25.78 -17.60
CA TRP A 83 -4.61 27.16 -17.48
C TRP A 83 -3.09 27.18 -17.50
N ALA A 84 -2.49 28.13 -18.20
CA ALA A 84 -1.03 28.20 -18.33
C ALA A 84 -0.46 29.61 -18.26
N VAL A 85 0.77 29.71 -17.77
CA VAL A 85 1.64 30.88 -17.91
C VAL A 85 3.09 30.43 -18.01
N THR A 86 3.90 31.15 -18.79
CA THR A 86 5.35 30.95 -18.82
C THR A 86 6.03 32.22 -18.33
N VAL A 87 6.85 32.09 -17.30
CA VAL A 87 7.51 33.20 -16.62
C VAL A 87 9.03 33.12 -16.88
N PRO A 88 9.67 34.17 -17.43
CA PRO A 88 11.12 34.22 -17.54
C PRO A 88 11.78 34.21 -16.16
N VAL A 89 12.83 33.40 -15.99
CA VAL A 89 13.59 33.32 -14.73
C VAL A 89 14.21 34.67 -14.36
N SER A 90 14.61 35.48 -15.35
CA SER A 90 15.07 36.85 -15.13
C SER A 90 14.01 37.73 -14.46
N SER A 91 12.72 37.54 -14.78
CA SER A 91 11.61 38.26 -14.15
C SER A 91 11.38 37.80 -12.71
N ILE A 92 11.56 36.49 -12.45
CA ILE A 92 11.49 35.91 -11.10
C ILE A 92 12.62 36.47 -10.21
N GLN A 93 13.84 36.54 -10.75
CA GLN A 93 14.99 37.15 -10.08
C GLN A 93 14.80 38.64 -9.85
N ALA A 94 14.25 39.38 -10.82
CA ALA A 94 13.92 40.79 -10.67
C ALA A 94 12.84 41.04 -9.60
N ALA A 95 11.97 40.07 -9.34
CA ALA A 95 11.02 40.10 -8.23
C ALA A 95 11.65 39.75 -6.86
N GLY A 96 12.96 39.47 -6.80
CA GLY A 96 13.69 39.19 -5.57
C GLY A 96 13.84 37.71 -5.23
N ILE A 97 13.36 36.79 -6.09
CA ILE A 97 13.50 35.35 -5.89
C ILE A 97 14.76 34.87 -6.63
N THR A 98 15.86 34.72 -5.89
CA THR A 98 17.18 34.32 -6.44
C THR A 98 17.55 32.86 -6.15
N GLY A 99 16.82 32.21 -5.23
CA GLY A 99 16.98 30.79 -4.87
C GLY A 99 15.91 29.90 -5.50
N ALA A 100 15.46 28.90 -4.74
CA ALA A 100 14.34 28.05 -5.14
C ALA A 100 13.06 28.87 -5.35
N VAL A 101 12.25 28.47 -6.33
CA VAL A 101 10.98 29.12 -6.65
C VAL A 101 9.86 28.37 -5.96
N TYR A 102 9.31 28.97 -4.91
CA TYR A 102 8.12 28.50 -4.22
C TYR A 102 6.88 29.10 -4.88
N TYR A 103 5.83 28.31 -5.04
CA TYR A 103 4.64 28.78 -5.75
C TYR A 103 3.34 28.18 -5.21
N GLY A 104 2.24 28.83 -5.56
CA GLY A 104 0.88 28.31 -5.40
C GLY A 104 -0.10 29.11 -6.25
N TYR A 105 -1.37 28.73 -6.21
CA TYR A 105 -2.42 29.35 -7.00
C TYR A 105 -3.53 29.99 -6.16
N ARG A 106 -4.19 30.99 -6.72
CA ARG A 106 -5.52 31.43 -6.27
C ARG A 106 -6.49 31.32 -7.43
N ALA A 107 -7.62 30.68 -7.16
CA ALA A 107 -8.66 30.44 -8.15
C ALA A 107 -9.96 31.14 -7.73
N TRP A 108 -10.66 31.67 -8.74
CA TRP A 108 -12.03 32.15 -8.63
C TRP A 108 -12.93 31.27 -9.48
N GLY A 109 -14.20 31.17 -9.11
CA GLY A 109 -15.18 30.38 -9.87
C GLY A 109 -16.61 30.80 -9.55
N PRO A 110 -17.62 30.03 -9.94
CA PRO A 110 -19.01 30.51 -9.96
C PRO A 110 -19.57 30.89 -8.58
N ASN A 111 -19.16 30.23 -7.49
CA ASN A 111 -19.58 30.58 -6.13
C ASN A 111 -18.85 31.82 -5.56
N TRP A 112 -17.71 32.19 -6.16
CA TRP A 112 -16.91 33.34 -5.76
C TRP A 112 -16.18 33.93 -6.98
N PRO A 113 -16.91 34.65 -7.86
CA PRO A 113 -16.32 35.27 -9.04
C PRO A 113 -15.30 36.35 -8.68
N TYR A 114 -14.41 36.63 -9.62
CA TYR A 114 -13.44 37.72 -9.46
C TYR A 114 -14.14 39.08 -9.39
N SER A 115 -13.87 39.83 -8.32
CA SER A 115 -14.21 41.25 -8.21
C SER A 115 -12.94 42.10 -8.33
N ALA A 116 -12.99 43.18 -9.08
CA ALA A 116 -11.88 44.14 -9.16
C ALA A 116 -11.56 44.80 -7.81
N SER A 117 -12.51 44.80 -6.85
CA SER A 117 -12.30 45.30 -5.48
C SER A 117 -11.76 44.23 -4.52
N TRP A 118 -11.54 43.01 -4.98
CA TRP A 118 -11.00 41.94 -4.14
C TRP A 118 -9.51 42.17 -3.86
N GLY A 119 -9.13 41.90 -2.62
CA GLY A 119 -7.75 41.76 -2.17
C GLY A 119 -7.65 40.58 -1.19
N LYS A 120 -6.42 40.17 -0.87
CA LYS A 120 -6.15 39.08 0.07
C LYS A 120 -6.88 39.31 1.39
N GLY A 121 -7.71 38.34 1.80
CA GLY A 121 -8.53 38.38 3.01
C GLY A 121 -9.88 39.09 2.88
N SER A 122 -10.29 39.47 1.67
CA SER A 122 -11.57 40.13 1.40
C SER A 122 -12.70 39.14 1.14
N SER A 123 -13.95 39.53 1.41
CA SER A 123 -15.17 38.84 0.97
C SER A 123 -15.69 39.32 -0.39
N ALA A 124 -15.02 40.27 -1.06
CA ALA A 124 -15.52 40.83 -2.31
C ALA A 124 -15.68 39.75 -3.40
N GLY A 125 -16.86 39.71 -4.01
CA GLY A 125 -17.23 38.71 -5.01
C GLY A 125 -17.80 37.40 -4.44
N PHE A 126 -17.84 37.22 -3.12
CA PHE A 126 -18.42 36.02 -2.49
C PHE A 126 -19.92 35.91 -2.78
N ILE A 127 -20.38 34.71 -3.15
CA ILE A 127 -21.81 34.37 -3.30
C ILE A 127 -22.18 33.28 -2.29
N SER A 128 -21.45 32.17 -2.28
CA SER A 128 -21.62 31.06 -1.34
C SER A 128 -20.32 30.27 -1.17
N ASP A 129 -20.16 29.53 -0.07
CA ASP A 129 -18.98 28.67 0.15
C ASP A 129 -19.00 27.43 -0.78
N VAL A 130 -20.21 27.00 -1.14
CA VAL A 130 -20.48 25.95 -2.14
C VAL A 130 -21.71 26.35 -2.95
N ASP A 131 -21.66 26.21 -4.27
CA ASP A 131 -22.83 26.42 -5.14
C ASP A 131 -23.55 25.11 -5.46
N ALA A 132 -24.67 25.20 -6.20
CA ALA A 132 -25.50 24.05 -6.55
C ALA A 132 -24.80 22.98 -7.41
N ASN A 133 -23.69 23.33 -8.07
CA ASN A 133 -22.90 22.36 -8.83
C ASN A 133 -21.83 21.71 -7.96
N GLY A 134 -21.59 22.21 -6.75
CA GLY A 134 -20.55 21.75 -5.84
C GLY A 134 -19.23 22.52 -5.95
N ASN A 135 -19.18 23.65 -6.66
CA ASN A 135 -17.95 24.44 -6.74
C ASN A 135 -17.62 25.04 -5.37
N ARG A 136 -16.35 24.97 -4.93
CA ARG A 136 -15.87 25.47 -3.62
C ARG A 136 -14.66 26.40 -3.69
N PHE A 137 -14.55 27.16 -4.78
CA PHE A 137 -13.53 28.21 -4.93
C PHE A 137 -13.50 29.18 -3.75
N ASN A 138 -12.31 29.44 -3.22
CA ASN A 138 -12.09 30.52 -2.27
C ASN A 138 -10.74 31.20 -2.57
N PRO A 139 -10.73 32.42 -3.14
CA PRO A 139 -9.50 33.08 -3.53
C PRO A 139 -8.66 33.53 -2.33
N ASN A 140 -9.19 33.53 -1.09
CA ASN A 140 -8.37 33.79 0.10
C ASN A 140 -7.50 32.61 0.48
N LYS A 141 -7.78 31.42 -0.05
CA LYS A 141 -6.98 30.22 0.19
C LYS A 141 -5.94 30.09 -0.90
N LEU A 142 -4.68 30.04 -0.51
CA LEU A 142 -3.60 29.70 -1.42
C LEU A 142 -3.58 28.18 -1.62
N LEU A 143 -3.47 27.77 -2.87
CA LEU A 143 -3.63 26.41 -3.31
C LEU A 143 -2.28 25.82 -3.76
N LEU A 144 -1.92 24.66 -3.21
CA LEU A 144 -0.88 23.79 -3.70
C LEU A 144 -1.27 23.26 -5.10
N ASP A 145 -0.26 23.08 -5.93
CA ASP A 145 -0.42 22.46 -7.24
C ASP A 145 -0.45 20.93 -7.08
N PRO A 146 -1.51 20.22 -7.53
CA PRO A 146 -1.58 18.76 -7.44
C PRO A 146 -0.48 18.01 -8.21
N TYR A 147 0.33 18.72 -9.00
CA TYR A 147 1.49 18.20 -9.73
C TYR A 147 2.82 18.77 -9.18
N ALA A 148 2.82 19.34 -7.97
CA ALA A 148 4.05 19.80 -7.33
C ALA A 148 4.94 18.61 -6.99
N GLN A 149 6.17 18.58 -7.53
CA GLN A 149 7.08 17.45 -7.27
C GLN A 149 7.75 17.49 -5.89
N GLU A 150 7.61 18.61 -5.17
CA GLU A 150 7.95 18.76 -3.76
C GLU A 150 7.06 19.82 -3.12
N MET A 151 6.69 19.59 -1.85
CA MET A 151 5.96 20.53 -0.99
C MET A 151 6.92 21.21 -0.02
N SER A 152 6.63 22.43 0.42
CA SER A 152 7.54 23.22 1.24
C SER A 152 7.53 22.87 2.74
N GLN A 153 6.33 22.68 3.28
CA GLN A 153 6.02 22.30 4.66
C GLN A 153 4.53 21.94 4.71
N ASP A 154 4.10 21.23 5.74
CA ASP A 154 2.70 20.82 5.85
C ASP A 154 1.81 21.98 6.36
N PRO A 155 0.47 21.90 6.15
CA PRO A 155 -0.50 22.85 6.68
C PRO A 155 -0.35 23.12 8.18
N LEU A 156 -0.21 22.05 8.98
CA LEU A 156 0.17 22.15 10.39
C LEU A 156 1.64 21.82 10.53
N ASN A 157 2.39 22.70 11.17
CA ASN A 157 3.82 22.54 11.36
C ASN A 157 4.23 23.20 12.68
N THR A 158 5.53 23.16 13.01
CA THR A 158 6.06 23.76 14.23
C THR A 158 5.74 25.25 14.42
N SER A 159 5.46 26.00 13.35
CA SER A 159 5.17 27.43 13.40
C SER A 159 3.67 27.77 13.42
N ASN A 160 2.80 26.90 12.91
CA ASN A 160 1.34 27.05 13.01
C ASN A 160 0.64 25.70 13.12
N GLN A 161 -0.14 25.52 14.18
CA GLN A 161 -0.97 24.32 14.40
C GLN A 161 -2.47 24.64 14.28
N ASN A 162 -2.83 25.84 13.80
CA ASN A 162 -4.21 26.23 13.61
C ASN A 162 -4.70 25.89 12.19
N ALA A 163 -5.55 24.86 12.09
CA ALA A 163 -6.17 24.43 10.83
C ALA A 163 -7.25 25.41 10.30
N ASP A 164 -7.82 26.26 11.15
CA ASP A 164 -8.91 27.19 10.78
C ASP A 164 -8.52 28.14 9.64
N VAL A 165 -7.23 28.44 9.48
CA VAL A 165 -6.75 29.31 8.41
C VAL A 165 -7.04 28.74 7.01
N PHE A 166 -7.20 27.42 6.89
CA PHE A 166 -7.50 26.71 5.65
C PHE A 166 -9.00 26.46 5.46
N ALA A 167 -9.83 26.72 6.47
CA ALA A 167 -11.25 26.44 6.41
C ALA A 167 -12.03 27.47 5.57
N SER A 168 -13.07 27.00 4.88
CA SER A 168 -14.18 27.82 4.38
C SER A 168 -15.20 28.12 5.50
N GLY A 169 -16.40 28.59 5.14
CA GLY A 169 -17.46 28.84 6.11
C GLY A 169 -17.41 30.22 6.75
N ALA A 170 -18.47 30.58 7.46
CA ALA A 170 -18.72 31.96 7.91
C ALA A 170 -17.59 32.57 8.75
N SER A 171 -16.98 31.76 9.60
CA SER A 171 -15.93 32.20 10.52
C SER A 171 -14.57 32.40 9.85
N TYR A 172 -14.29 31.68 8.75
CA TYR A 172 -12.92 31.49 8.28
C TYR A 172 -12.69 31.82 6.79
N ARG A 173 -13.76 31.94 5.98
CA ARG A 173 -13.64 32.08 4.52
C ARG A 173 -12.81 33.28 4.07
N THR A 174 -12.74 34.33 4.90
CA THR A 174 -11.97 35.55 4.63
C THR A 174 -10.56 35.53 5.20
N ILE A 175 -10.14 34.46 5.89
CA ILE A 175 -8.76 34.33 6.34
C ILE A 175 -7.89 34.04 5.12
N ASP A 176 -6.88 34.88 4.91
CA ASP A 176 -5.85 34.64 3.90
C ASP A 176 -4.86 33.56 4.39
N SER A 177 -4.82 32.41 3.72
CA SER A 177 -3.89 31.34 4.08
C SER A 177 -2.49 31.52 3.46
N GLY A 178 -2.24 32.58 2.68
CA GLY A 178 -1.04 32.71 1.84
C GLY A 178 0.31 32.51 2.54
N THR A 179 0.48 33.05 3.75
CA THR A 179 1.72 32.90 4.53
C THR A 179 1.82 31.56 5.27
N TYR A 180 0.73 30.79 5.33
CA TYR A 180 0.62 29.55 6.10
C TYR A 180 0.63 28.31 5.20
N ALA A 181 -0.06 28.39 4.06
CA ALA A 181 -0.32 27.25 3.17
C ALA A 181 0.97 26.61 2.64
N PRO A 182 0.96 25.29 2.41
CA PRO A 182 2.04 24.62 1.68
C PRO A 182 2.27 25.29 0.33
N LYS A 183 3.54 25.33 -0.11
CA LYS A 183 3.92 25.81 -1.44
C LYS A 183 4.51 24.65 -2.23
N GLY A 184 4.18 24.59 -3.51
CA GLY A 184 4.92 23.75 -4.44
C GLY A 184 6.31 24.33 -4.65
N ILE A 185 7.27 23.47 -4.98
CA ILE A 185 8.63 23.87 -5.32
C ILE A 185 8.92 23.51 -6.77
N VAL A 186 9.36 24.47 -7.57
CA VAL A 186 9.78 24.17 -8.94
C VAL A 186 11.15 23.50 -8.93
N LEU A 187 11.18 22.22 -9.31
CA LEU A 187 12.40 21.44 -9.35
C LEU A 187 13.11 21.51 -10.70
N SER A 188 14.44 21.43 -10.65
CA SER A 188 15.23 20.97 -11.80
C SER A 188 15.29 19.45 -11.78
N ALA A 189 15.53 18.83 -12.93
CA ALA A 189 15.86 17.41 -12.97
C ALA A 189 17.02 17.10 -12.00
N SER A 190 16.80 16.18 -11.06
CA SER A 190 17.73 15.82 -9.99
C SER A 190 19.06 15.27 -10.54
N GLY A 191 19.00 14.44 -11.59
CA GLY A 191 20.16 13.74 -12.13
C GLY A 191 20.67 12.58 -11.27
N GLN A 192 20.12 12.37 -10.08
CA GLN A 192 20.39 11.22 -9.24
C GLN A 192 19.85 9.93 -9.88
N SER A 193 20.70 8.91 -9.98
CA SER A 193 20.29 7.58 -10.45
C SER A 193 19.55 6.82 -9.35
N THR A 194 18.55 6.05 -9.76
CA THR A 194 17.79 5.11 -8.91
C THR A 194 18.32 3.67 -9.00
N GLY A 195 19.40 3.42 -9.74
CA GLY A 195 19.94 2.07 -9.93
C GLY A 195 19.30 1.30 -11.09
N THR A 196 19.36 -0.03 -11.05
CA THR A 196 18.73 -0.92 -12.03
C THR A 196 17.69 -1.76 -11.32
N LYS A 197 16.44 -1.65 -11.78
CA LYS A 197 15.30 -2.38 -11.20
C LYS A 197 15.52 -3.89 -11.23
N PRO A 198 15.24 -4.61 -10.13
CA PRO A 198 15.17 -6.07 -10.16
C PRO A 198 14.12 -6.57 -11.16
N THR A 199 14.46 -7.64 -11.90
CA THR A 199 13.54 -8.31 -12.85
C THR A 199 13.00 -9.63 -12.33
N ARG A 200 13.16 -9.90 -11.03
CA ARG A 200 12.73 -11.14 -10.37
C ARG A 200 11.20 -11.28 -10.41
N ALA A 201 10.71 -12.49 -10.65
CA ALA A 201 9.28 -12.81 -10.61
C ALA A 201 8.70 -12.62 -9.21
N GLN A 202 7.46 -12.13 -9.12
CA GLN A 202 6.78 -11.89 -7.84
C GLN A 202 6.69 -13.15 -6.96
N LYS A 203 6.48 -14.33 -7.55
CA LYS A 203 6.42 -15.61 -6.80
C LYS A 203 7.68 -15.92 -5.98
N ASP A 204 8.82 -15.32 -6.36
CA ASP A 204 10.11 -15.51 -5.69
C ASP A 204 10.41 -14.37 -4.71
N ASP A 205 9.45 -13.46 -4.50
CA ASP A 205 9.57 -12.38 -3.53
C ASP A 205 9.18 -12.81 -2.11
N VAL A 206 9.78 -12.11 -1.15
CA VAL A 206 9.37 -12.05 0.25
C VAL A 206 9.34 -10.57 0.61
N VAL A 207 8.15 -10.06 0.93
CA VAL A 207 7.88 -8.64 1.17
C VAL A 207 8.03 -8.32 2.66
N TYR A 208 8.63 -7.16 2.96
CA TYR A 208 8.84 -6.65 4.31
C TYR A 208 8.19 -5.26 4.43
N GLU A 209 7.06 -5.18 5.12
CA GLU A 209 6.35 -3.91 5.37
C GLU A 209 7.06 -3.11 6.47
N VAL A 210 7.34 -1.82 6.25
CA VAL A 210 7.93 -0.98 7.30
C VAL A 210 7.64 0.50 7.13
N ASN A 211 7.47 1.23 8.24
CA ASN A 211 7.49 2.69 8.22
C ASN A 211 8.93 3.21 8.04
N VAL A 212 9.17 4.07 7.04
CA VAL A 212 10.52 4.54 6.69
C VAL A 212 11.23 5.25 7.85
N ARG A 213 10.49 6.03 8.64
CA ARG A 213 11.01 6.68 9.85
C ARG A 213 11.26 5.63 10.93
N GLY A 214 10.27 4.80 11.22
CA GLY A 214 10.34 3.74 12.22
C GLY A 214 11.50 2.76 12.02
N LEU A 215 11.90 2.49 10.78
CA LEU A 215 12.98 1.56 10.44
C LEU A 215 14.32 1.93 11.10
N THR A 216 14.61 3.22 11.25
CA THR A 216 15.94 3.66 11.74
C THR A 216 15.92 4.74 12.81
N LYS A 217 14.75 5.25 13.23
CA LYS A 217 14.66 6.41 14.13
C LYS A 217 15.44 6.25 15.45
N GLN A 218 15.50 5.04 16.01
CA GLN A 218 16.27 4.73 17.22
C GLN A 218 17.40 3.73 16.99
N ASP A 219 17.86 3.56 15.75
CA ASP A 219 18.96 2.66 15.47
C ASP A 219 20.33 3.31 15.70
N SER A 220 20.98 2.91 16.80
CA SER A 220 22.34 3.32 17.13
C SER A 220 23.43 2.93 16.11
N SER A 221 23.16 1.99 15.19
CA SER A 221 24.09 1.64 14.12
C SER A 221 24.13 2.66 12.98
N ILE A 222 23.12 3.54 12.91
CA ILE A 222 23.01 4.64 11.95
C ILE A 222 23.49 5.94 12.60
N PRO A 223 24.31 6.76 11.92
CA PRO A 223 24.66 8.10 12.42
C PRO A 223 23.40 8.92 12.71
N THR A 224 23.37 9.60 13.87
CA THR A 224 22.17 10.24 14.42
C THR A 224 21.42 11.15 13.43
N GLN A 225 22.14 11.89 12.59
CA GLN A 225 21.53 12.78 11.59
C GLN A 225 20.73 12.04 10.50
N TYR A 226 21.00 10.76 10.25
CA TYR A 226 20.31 9.94 9.25
C TYR A 226 19.21 9.06 9.85
N GLN A 227 19.06 9.03 11.18
CA GLN A 227 18.07 8.18 11.84
C GLN A 227 16.64 8.63 11.50
N GLY A 228 15.84 7.68 11.02
CA GLY A 228 14.45 7.89 10.63
C GLY A 228 14.31 8.71 9.36
N THR A 229 15.22 8.53 8.41
CA THR A 229 15.20 9.22 7.11
C THR A 229 15.35 8.25 5.93
N TYR A 230 15.05 8.70 4.70
CA TYR A 230 15.33 7.95 3.48
C TYR A 230 16.79 7.54 3.38
N TYR A 231 17.73 8.44 3.71
CA TYR A 231 19.15 8.10 3.74
C TYR A 231 19.44 6.97 4.73
N GLY A 232 18.88 7.04 5.94
CA GLY A 232 19.00 6.00 6.97
C GLY A 232 18.45 4.66 6.51
N ALA A 233 17.28 4.66 5.87
CA ALA A 233 16.68 3.45 5.30
C ALA A 233 17.58 2.82 4.22
N GLY A 234 18.18 3.63 3.34
CA GLY A 234 19.14 3.16 2.35
C GLY A 234 20.36 2.46 2.97
N LEU A 235 20.84 2.92 4.13
CA LEU A 235 21.91 2.27 4.88
C LEU A 235 21.50 0.90 5.47
N LYS A 236 20.20 0.61 5.57
CA LYS A 236 19.66 -0.67 6.03
C LYS A 236 19.42 -1.72 4.96
N ALA A 237 19.73 -1.43 3.70
CA ALA A 237 19.62 -2.42 2.63
C ALA A 237 20.42 -3.72 2.92
N SER A 238 21.58 -3.62 3.57
CA SER A 238 22.40 -4.79 3.95
C SER A 238 21.77 -5.64 5.07
N TYR A 239 21.08 -5.01 6.03
CA TYR A 239 20.33 -5.70 7.07
C TYR A 239 19.20 -6.54 6.46
N LEU A 240 18.38 -5.92 5.60
CA LEU A 240 17.29 -6.61 4.91
C LEU A 240 17.79 -7.74 3.99
N ALA A 241 18.88 -7.51 3.27
CA ALA A 241 19.52 -8.54 2.46
C ALA A 241 20.01 -9.72 3.32
N SER A 242 20.51 -9.45 4.54
CA SER A 242 20.97 -10.47 5.49
C SER A 242 19.80 -11.25 6.08
N LEU A 243 18.69 -10.58 6.42
CA LEU A 243 17.45 -11.25 6.82
C LEU A 243 16.91 -12.15 5.70
N GLY A 244 17.10 -11.72 4.45
CA GLY A 244 16.82 -12.52 3.25
C GLY A 244 15.56 -12.09 2.49
N VAL A 245 14.86 -11.04 2.95
CA VAL A 245 13.75 -10.43 2.24
C VAL A 245 14.21 -9.83 0.91
N THR A 246 13.29 -9.67 -0.03
CA THR A 246 13.63 -9.32 -1.42
C THR A 246 12.88 -8.11 -1.93
N ALA A 247 11.86 -7.66 -1.21
CA ALA A 247 11.15 -6.42 -1.44
C ALA A 247 10.93 -5.73 -0.09
N VAL A 248 11.09 -4.41 -0.05
CA VAL A 248 10.63 -3.56 1.06
C VAL A 248 9.39 -2.82 0.60
N GLU A 249 8.33 -2.90 1.38
CA GLU A 249 7.11 -2.12 1.20
C GLU A 249 7.09 -1.03 2.26
N PHE A 250 7.20 0.22 1.82
CA PHE A 250 7.09 1.33 2.74
C PHE A 250 5.62 1.72 2.91
N LEU A 251 5.22 1.98 4.16
CA LEU A 251 4.04 2.79 4.47
C LEU A 251 4.11 4.15 3.71
N PRO A 252 3.01 4.91 3.62
CA PRO A 252 2.93 6.10 2.77
C PRO A 252 4.16 7.04 2.87
N VAL A 253 4.75 7.33 1.70
CA VAL A 253 5.91 8.24 1.56
C VAL A 253 5.64 9.42 0.62
N GLN A 254 4.44 9.47 0.04
CA GLN A 254 3.91 10.72 -0.51
C GLN A 254 3.67 11.68 0.67
N GLU A 255 3.84 12.99 0.46
CA GLU A 255 3.70 14.00 1.52
C GLU A 255 2.43 13.79 2.35
N THR A 256 2.57 13.80 3.67
CA THR A 256 1.49 13.61 4.63
C THR A 256 1.64 14.57 5.81
N GLN A 257 0.53 14.92 6.45
CA GLN A 257 0.54 15.78 7.63
C GLN A 257 1.35 15.16 8.78
N ASN A 258 2.56 15.64 9.06
CA ASN A 258 3.39 15.15 10.17
C ASN A 258 4.43 16.15 10.74
N ASP A 259 4.61 17.34 10.14
CA ASP A 259 5.55 18.38 10.59
C ASP A 259 5.24 18.90 12.02
N ALA A 260 4.00 18.73 12.48
CA ALA A 260 3.55 19.13 13.82
C ALA A 260 3.68 18.02 14.88
N ASN A 261 4.07 16.79 14.52
CA ASN A 261 4.05 15.63 15.41
C ASN A 261 4.81 15.90 16.73
N ASP A 262 6.02 16.45 16.63
CA ASP A 262 6.91 16.64 17.77
C ASP A 262 6.64 17.95 18.56
N VAL A 263 5.60 18.73 18.23
CA VAL A 263 5.30 20.03 18.88
C VAL A 263 4.89 19.85 20.33
N VAL A 264 4.05 18.86 20.63
CA VAL A 264 3.62 18.54 21.99
C VAL A 264 4.41 17.32 22.47
N PRO A 265 5.43 17.49 23.32
CA PRO A 265 6.28 16.38 23.72
C PRO A 265 5.51 15.38 24.57
N ASN A 266 5.83 14.09 24.39
CA ASN A 266 5.21 12.99 25.13
C ASN A 266 3.68 12.89 24.97
N SER A 267 3.18 13.19 23.77
CA SER A 267 1.77 13.12 23.44
C SER A 267 1.58 12.70 21.98
N ASP A 268 0.63 11.82 21.74
CA ASP A 268 0.19 11.42 20.40
C ASP A 268 -1.02 12.23 19.89
N ALA A 269 -1.50 13.20 20.67
CA ALA A 269 -2.79 13.84 20.45
C ALA A 269 -2.93 14.55 19.09
N ASN A 270 -1.81 14.99 18.51
CA ASN A 270 -1.78 15.69 17.21
C ASN A 270 -0.77 15.04 16.26
N GLN A 271 -0.48 13.75 16.44
CA GLN A 271 0.48 13.04 15.61
C GLN A 271 -0.22 12.19 14.54
N ASN A 272 0.36 12.16 13.35
CA ASN A 272 0.06 11.18 12.31
C ASN A 272 1.37 10.49 11.93
N TYR A 273 1.47 9.20 12.25
CA TYR A 273 2.69 8.43 12.08
C TYR A 273 2.64 7.51 10.86
N TRP A 274 1.49 6.88 10.58
CA TRP A 274 1.38 6.00 9.43
C TRP A 274 1.40 6.75 8.10
N GLY A 275 0.75 7.92 8.02
CA GLY A 275 0.79 8.74 6.81
C GLY A 275 -0.34 8.52 5.80
N TYR A 276 -1.43 7.84 6.17
CA TYR A 276 -2.61 7.65 5.31
C TYR A 276 -3.48 8.92 5.21
N MET A 277 -2.85 10.07 4.97
CA MET A 277 -3.47 11.37 4.75
C MET A 277 -2.61 12.16 3.74
N THR A 278 -2.68 11.78 2.48
CA THR A 278 -1.79 12.32 1.43
C THR A 278 -2.14 13.77 1.06
N GLU A 279 -1.17 14.66 1.12
CA GLU A 279 -1.30 16.10 0.82
C GLU A 279 -0.90 16.42 -0.63
N ASP A 280 0.02 15.65 -1.21
CA ASP A 280 0.37 15.70 -2.64
C ASP A 280 0.89 14.33 -3.13
N TYR A 281 0.48 13.92 -4.34
CA TYR A 281 0.77 12.59 -4.86
C TYR A 281 2.12 12.45 -5.56
N PHE A 282 2.86 13.54 -5.82
CA PHE A 282 4.17 13.54 -6.49
C PHE A 282 5.32 13.83 -5.53
N ALA A 283 5.04 14.56 -4.45
CA ALA A 283 6.05 14.98 -3.49
C ALA A 283 6.43 13.85 -2.51
N PRO A 284 7.72 13.49 -2.37
CA PRO A 284 8.20 12.69 -1.25
C PRO A 284 8.12 13.49 0.05
N ASP A 285 7.70 12.81 1.11
CA ASP A 285 7.56 13.39 2.44
C ASP A 285 8.84 14.09 2.94
N ARG A 286 8.73 15.37 3.26
CA ARG A 286 9.90 16.17 3.66
C ARG A 286 10.40 15.82 5.05
N HIS A 287 9.52 15.44 5.98
CA HIS A 287 9.91 15.07 7.33
C HIS A 287 10.85 13.87 7.29
N TYR A 288 10.57 12.90 6.42
CA TYR A 288 11.35 11.68 6.22
C TYR A 288 12.66 11.89 5.44
N ALA A 289 12.96 13.08 4.94
CA ALA A 289 14.27 13.39 4.34
C ALA A 289 15.29 13.90 5.37
N TYR A 290 16.55 13.49 5.27
CA TYR A 290 17.65 14.16 5.95
C TYR A 290 17.91 15.53 5.32
N ASN A 291 18.09 15.58 4.00
CA ASN A 291 18.24 16.83 3.26
C ASN A 291 16.88 17.44 2.97
N LYS A 292 16.48 18.41 3.81
CA LYS A 292 15.19 19.13 3.70
C LYS A 292 15.23 20.37 2.77
N ALA A 293 16.34 20.63 2.08
CA ALA A 293 16.40 21.71 1.11
C ALA A 293 15.51 21.40 -0.12
N ALA A 294 15.17 22.42 -0.92
CA ALA A 294 14.46 22.24 -2.17
C ALA A 294 15.19 21.26 -3.12
N GLY A 295 14.53 20.19 -3.54
CA GLY A 295 15.10 19.09 -4.34
C GLY A 295 15.80 18.00 -3.51
N GLY A 296 15.93 18.22 -2.19
CA GLY A 296 16.59 17.33 -1.25
C GLY A 296 15.84 16.01 -1.04
N PRO A 297 14.56 16.04 -0.62
CA PRO A 297 13.73 14.83 -0.48
C PRO A 297 13.72 13.98 -1.76
N THR A 298 13.55 14.63 -2.92
CA THR A 298 13.53 13.94 -4.22
C THR A 298 14.82 13.18 -4.50
N ALA A 299 15.98 13.86 -4.43
CA ALA A 299 17.26 13.24 -4.70
C ALA A 299 17.61 12.17 -3.64
N GLU A 300 17.25 12.39 -2.38
CA GLU A 300 17.52 11.44 -1.30
C GLU A 300 16.68 10.16 -1.43
N PHE A 301 15.41 10.27 -1.79
CA PHE A 301 14.56 9.11 -2.10
C PHE A 301 15.14 8.30 -3.26
N GLN A 302 15.55 8.96 -4.34
CA GLN A 302 16.18 8.29 -5.49
C GLN A 302 17.47 7.55 -5.08
N ALA A 303 18.27 8.15 -4.19
CA ALA A 303 19.48 7.51 -3.65
C ALA A 303 19.16 6.32 -2.74
N MET A 304 18.08 6.40 -1.94
CA MET A 304 17.58 5.28 -1.13
C MET A 304 17.17 4.10 -2.02
N VAL A 305 16.36 4.34 -3.06
CA VAL A 305 15.95 3.31 -4.03
C VAL A 305 17.17 2.67 -4.68
N LYS A 306 18.15 3.47 -5.09
CA LYS A 306 19.42 2.97 -5.63
C LYS A 306 20.15 2.04 -4.67
N ALA A 307 20.16 2.33 -3.37
CA ALA A 307 20.80 1.48 -2.37
C ALA A 307 20.11 0.12 -2.29
N PHE A 308 18.77 0.09 -2.28
CA PHE A 308 18.00 -1.16 -2.31
C PHE A 308 18.19 -1.94 -3.62
N HIS A 309 18.12 -1.28 -4.77
CA HIS A 309 18.37 -1.92 -6.08
C HIS A 309 19.78 -2.50 -6.18
N THR A 310 20.78 -1.82 -5.62
CA THR A 310 22.16 -2.32 -5.56
C THR A 310 22.25 -3.60 -4.72
N ALA A 311 21.42 -3.73 -3.69
CA ALA A 311 21.27 -4.94 -2.89
C ALA A 311 20.33 -6.00 -3.53
N GLY A 312 19.77 -5.73 -4.72
CA GLY A 312 18.81 -6.62 -5.39
C GLY A 312 17.41 -6.65 -4.76
N ILE A 313 17.10 -5.65 -3.92
CA ILE A 313 15.83 -5.50 -3.21
C ILE A 313 14.92 -4.57 -4.02
N LYS A 314 13.67 -4.98 -4.23
CA LYS A 314 12.63 -4.13 -4.83
C LYS A 314 12.11 -3.13 -3.81
N VAL A 315 11.66 -1.97 -4.27
CA VAL A 315 11.01 -0.96 -3.44
C VAL A 315 9.55 -0.83 -3.87
N TYR A 316 8.64 -1.13 -2.95
CA TYR A 316 7.21 -0.90 -3.09
C TYR A 316 6.78 0.29 -2.24
N MET A 317 5.73 0.97 -2.70
CA MET A 317 5.08 2.04 -1.97
C MET A 317 3.65 1.67 -1.67
N ASP A 318 3.23 1.87 -0.42
CA ASP A 318 1.82 2.01 -0.08
C ASP A 318 1.32 3.37 -0.59
N VAL A 319 0.23 3.36 -1.35
CA VAL A 319 -0.33 4.55 -2.02
C VAL A 319 -1.83 4.68 -1.76
N VAL A 320 -2.25 5.91 -1.48
CA VAL A 320 -3.58 6.22 -0.92
C VAL A 320 -4.36 7.13 -1.87
N TYR A 321 -4.87 6.55 -2.96
CA TYR A 321 -5.65 7.28 -3.98
C TYR A 321 -7.16 7.24 -3.74
N ASN A 322 -7.61 6.66 -2.64
CA ASN A 322 -9.02 6.50 -2.32
C ASN A 322 -9.61 7.76 -1.64
N HIS A 323 -8.81 8.53 -0.89
CA HIS A 323 -9.15 9.82 -0.29
C HIS A 323 -7.97 10.81 -0.37
N THR A 324 -8.09 11.97 0.30
CA THR A 324 -7.04 13.02 0.32
C THR A 324 -6.89 13.61 1.72
N GLY A 325 -5.74 14.26 2.00
CA GLY A 325 -5.49 15.01 3.22
C GLY A 325 -6.41 16.23 3.44
N GLU A 326 -7.19 16.66 2.44
CA GLU A 326 -8.20 17.73 2.64
C GLU A 326 -9.52 17.20 3.28
N GLY A 327 -9.72 15.88 3.38
CA GLY A 327 -10.91 15.26 3.96
C GLY A 327 -12.24 15.59 3.26
N GLY A 328 -13.34 15.65 4.03
CA GLY A 328 -14.67 16.09 3.58
C GLY A 328 -15.11 17.43 4.18
N THR A 329 -16.42 17.59 4.43
CA THR A 329 -16.90 18.68 5.29
C THR A 329 -16.53 18.39 6.74
N TRP A 330 -16.22 19.42 7.53
CA TRP A 330 -15.82 19.24 8.94
C TRP A 330 -16.91 18.60 9.80
N THR A 331 -18.17 18.78 9.40
CA THR A 331 -19.31 18.08 9.99
C THR A 331 -20.24 17.59 8.88
N SER A 332 -21.09 16.61 9.20
CA SER A 332 -22.10 16.09 8.26
C SER A 332 -23.37 16.95 8.17
N SER A 333 -23.46 18.03 8.96
CA SER A 333 -24.64 18.90 9.03
C SER A 333 -24.39 20.33 8.54
N ASP A 334 -23.13 20.73 8.36
CA ASP A 334 -22.74 22.00 7.75
C ASP A 334 -22.03 21.77 6.42
N PRO A 335 -22.67 22.11 5.28
CA PRO A 335 -22.04 21.98 3.98
C PRO A 335 -21.02 23.08 3.70
N THR A 336 -20.94 24.13 4.53
CA THR A 336 -20.15 25.33 4.22
C THR A 336 -18.69 25.21 4.65
N THR A 337 -18.39 24.48 5.73
CA THR A 337 -17.05 24.40 6.31
C THR A 337 -16.31 23.13 5.85
N ALA A 338 -15.24 23.32 5.08
CA ALA A 338 -14.31 22.28 4.65
C ALA A 338 -12.89 22.88 4.53
N THR A 339 -11.87 22.01 4.62
CA THR A 339 -10.47 22.40 4.43
C THR A 339 -10.18 22.68 2.95
N ILE A 340 -9.50 23.78 2.63
CA ILE A 340 -9.10 24.15 1.27
C ILE A 340 -7.61 24.58 1.26
N TYR A 341 -6.78 23.77 0.63
CA TYR A 341 -5.38 24.08 0.32
C TYR A 341 -4.89 23.48 -1.00
N SER A 342 -5.64 22.66 -1.73
CA SER A 342 -5.19 22.03 -2.98
C SER A 342 -6.37 21.76 -3.95
N TRP A 343 -6.72 20.49 -4.16
CA TRP A 343 -7.71 20.00 -5.11
C TRP A 343 -9.06 20.72 -5.00
N ARG A 344 -9.57 20.89 -3.77
CA ARG A 344 -10.88 21.47 -3.49
C ARG A 344 -11.03 22.89 -4.02
N GLY A 345 -10.00 23.70 -3.83
CA GLY A 345 -9.99 25.10 -4.27
C GLY A 345 -9.75 25.27 -5.77
N LEU A 346 -9.17 24.25 -6.43
CA LEU A 346 -8.92 24.25 -7.87
C LEU A 346 -10.15 23.76 -8.65
N ASP A 347 -10.69 22.60 -8.29
CA ASP A 347 -11.85 22.01 -8.97
C ASP A 347 -12.51 20.90 -8.12
N ASN A 348 -13.22 21.29 -7.06
CA ASN A 348 -13.89 20.36 -6.14
C ASN A 348 -14.73 19.28 -6.85
N THR A 349 -15.47 19.66 -7.89
CA THR A 349 -16.39 18.80 -8.63
C THR A 349 -15.68 17.77 -9.52
N THR A 350 -14.40 17.99 -9.82
CA THR A 350 -13.57 17.04 -10.57
C THR A 350 -12.90 16.03 -9.65
N TYR A 351 -12.33 16.50 -8.54
CA TYR A 351 -11.44 15.68 -7.70
C TYR A 351 -12.15 14.88 -6.62
N TYR A 352 -13.36 15.29 -6.20
CA TYR A 352 -14.10 14.61 -5.15
C TYR A 352 -15.42 14.06 -5.66
N GLU A 353 -15.78 12.87 -5.18
CA GLU A 353 -17.12 12.34 -5.38
C GLU A 353 -18.10 13.07 -4.44
N LEU A 354 -19.11 13.73 -5.01
CA LEU A 354 -20.08 14.51 -4.24
C LEU A 354 -21.36 13.70 -4.02
N THR A 355 -22.10 14.01 -2.95
CA THR A 355 -23.44 13.45 -2.75
C THR A 355 -24.41 13.96 -3.81
N SER A 356 -25.59 13.33 -3.90
CA SER A 356 -26.73 13.92 -4.61
C SER A 356 -26.97 15.37 -4.15
N GLY A 357 -27.12 16.29 -5.10
CA GLY A 357 -27.26 17.73 -4.84
C GLY A 357 -25.95 18.48 -4.59
N ASN A 358 -24.80 17.79 -4.60
CA ASN A 358 -23.44 18.33 -4.69
C ASN A 358 -22.97 19.19 -3.49
N GLN A 359 -23.73 19.19 -2.39
CA GLN A 359 -23.42 19.99 -1.20
C GLN A 359 -22.46 19.29 -0.23
N TYR A 360 -22.41 17.97 -0.24
CA TYR A 360 -21.55 17.14 0.62
C TYR A 360 -20.73 16.16 -0.23
N TYR A 361 -19.93 15.33 0.44
CA TYR A 361 -19.07 14.32 -0.17
C TYR A 361 -19.63 12.93 0.03
N TYR A 362 -19.53 12.08 -1.00
CA TYR A 362 -19.77 10.65 -0.86
C TYR A 362 -18.49 10.00 -0.32
N ASP A 363 -18.61 8.97 0.52
CA ASP A 363 -17.46 8.39 1.21
C ASP A 363 -17.61 6.88 1.45
N ASN A 364 -16.56 6.15 1.11
CA ASN A 364 -16.35 4.73 1.36
C ASN A 364 -14.98 4.47 1.98
N THR A 365 -14.31 5.51 2.48
CA THR A 365 -13.00 5.44 3.12
C THR A 365 -13.09 5.59 4.63
N GLY A 366 -14.12 6.28 5.13
CA GLY A 366 -14.28 6.64 6.53
C GLY A 366 -13.56 7.94 6.92
N VAL A 367 -12.74 8.51 6.03
CA VAL A 367 -12.00 9.76 6.23
C VAL A 367 -12.85 10.99 5.94
N GLY A 368 -13.89 10.84 5.10
CA GLY A 368 -14.92 11.86 4.89
C GLY A 368 -15.21 12.22 3.43
N ALA A 369 -14.36 11.81 2.48
CA ALA A 369 -14.64 11.98 1.04
C ALA A 369 -13.85 10.99 0.19
N ASN A 370 -14.52 10.32 -0.74
CA ASN A 370 -13.86 9.62 -1.83
C ASN A 370 -13.18 10.63 -2.78
N TYR A 371 -11.95 10.32 -3.16
CA TYR A 371 -11.38 10.86 -4.39
C TYR A 371 -12.19 10.34 -5.60
N SER A 372 -12.47 11.19 -6.59
CA SER A 372 -13.31 10.81 -7.74
C SER A 372 -12.53 9.96 -8.75
N THR A 373 -12.26 8.69 -8.40
CA THR A 373 -11.41 7.77 -9.17
C THR A 373 -11.93 7.46 -10.58
N TYR A 374 -13.23 7.68 -10.84
CA TYR A 374 -13.85 7.49 -12.15
C TYR A 374 -13.79 8.75 -13.04
N ASN A 375 -13.65 9.94 -12.46
CA ASN A 375 -13.49 11.16 -13.24
C ASN A 375 -12.17 11.10 -14.02
N THR A 376 -12.20 11.38 -15.33
CA THR A 376 -11.02 11.20 -16.20
C THR A 376 -9.81 12.04 -15.78
N VAL A 377 -10.00 13.27 -15.31
CA VAL A 377 -8.87 14.16 -14.95
C VAL A 377 -8.30 13.79 -13.59
N ALA A 378 -9.16 13.44 -12.63
CA ALA A 378 -8.75 12.88 -11.36
C ALA A 378 -7.99 11.54 -11.58
N GLN A 379 -8.53 10.65 -12.41
CA GLN A 379 -7.88 9.40 -12.77
C GLN A 379 -6.54 9.60 -13.52
N ASN A 380 -6.42 10.63 -14.36
CA ASN A 380 -5.14 10.97 -15.00
C ASN A 380 -4.09 11.36 -13.96
N LEU A 381 -4.45 12.05 -12.88
CA LEU A 381 -3.51 12.39 -11.82
C LEU A 381 -2.99 11.12 -11.11
N ILE A 382 -3.85 10.12 -10.87
CA ILE A 382 -3.42 8.81 -10.33
C ILE A 382 -2.38 8.18 -11.28
N VAL A 383 -2.70 8.08 -12.57
CA VAL A 383 -1.80 7.50 -13.58
C VAL A 383 -0.48 8.28 -13.68
N ASP A 384 -0.54 9.60 -13.73
CA ASP A 384 0.63 10.45 -13.92
C ASP A 384 1.57 10.40 -12.70
N SER A 385 1.02 10.36 -11.49
CA SER A 385 1.80 10.19 -10.26
C SER A 385 2.42 8.80 -10.17
N LEU A 386 1.68 7.73 -10.46
CA LEU A 386 2.24 6.37 -10.54
C LEU A 386 3.37 6.29 -11.58
N ALA A 387 3.22 6.96 -12.72
CA ALA A 387 4.25 7.02 -13.75
C ALA A 387 5.49 7.79 -13.26
N TYR A 388 5.32 8.89 -12.52
CA TYR A 388 6.42 9.62 -11.91
C TYR A 388 7.20 8.76 -10.92
N TRP A 389 6.50 8.10 -9.98
CA TRP A 389 7.14 7.23 -8.99
C TRP A 389 7.84 6.03 -9.64
N THR A 390 7.23 5.45 -10.66
CA THR A 390 7.81 4.34 -11.41
C THR A 390 9.06 4.75 -12.19
N ASN A 391 8.96 5.81 -12.99
CA ASN A 391 9.97 6.13 -14.00
C ASN A 391 11.07 7.06 -13.46
N THR A 392 10.69 8.05 -12.66
CA THR A 392 11.61 9.06 -12.11
C THR A 392 12.17 8.62 -10.76
N MET A 393 11.33 8.04 -9.90
CA MET A 393 11.71 7.67 -8.53
C MET A 393 12.21 6.22 -8.43
N GLY A 394 12.00 5.41 -9.46
CA GLY A 394 12.55 4.05 -9.57
C GLY A 394 11.77 2.98 -8.83
N VAL A 395 10.56 3.27 -8.35
CA VAL A 395 9.70 2.34 -7.60
C VAL A 395 9.33 1.13 -8.45
N ASP A 396 9.32 -0.07 -7.85
CA ASP A 396 9.13 -1.35 -8.53
C ASP A 396 7.67 -1.84 -8.55
N GLY A 397 6.84 -1.30 -7.67
CA GLY A 397 5.47 -1.75 -7.46
C GLY A 397 4.75 -0.93 -6.40
N PHE A 398 3.44 -1.18 -6.27
CA PHE A 398 2.56 -0.39 -5.41
C PHE A 398 1.56 -1.30 -4.70
N ARG A 399 1.35 -1.06 -3.41
CA ARG A 399 0.20 -1.55 -2.64
C ARG A 399 -0.80 -0.41 -2.52
N PHE A 400 -2.04 -0.67 -2.92
CA PHE A 400 -3.10 0.32 -2.95
C PHE A 400 -4.00 0.15 -1.73
N ASP A 401 -4.02 1.19 -0.90
CA ASP A 401 -4.92 1.32 0.23
C ASP A 401 -6.38 1.43 -0.23
N LEU A 402 -7.28 0.75 0.49
CA LEU A 402 -8.71 0.63 0.23
C LEU A 402 -9.04 0.55 -1.27
N ALA A 403 -8.35 -0.37 -1.96
CA ALA A 403 -8.25 -0.39 -3.41
C ALA A 403 -9.61 -0.53 -4.13
N SER A 404 -10.64 -1.01 -3.43
CA SER A 404 -11.98 -1.14 -3.98
C SER A 404 -12.56 0.21 -4.41
N VAL A 405 -12.17 1.33 -3.78
CA VAL A 405 -12.58 2.69 -4.22
C VAL A 405 -12.08 3.01 -5.64
N LEU A 406 -10.95 2.46 -6.06
CA LEU A 406 -10.43 2.61 -7.41
C LEU A 406 -11.20 1.75 -8.44
N GLY A 407 -12.03 0.81 -7.97
CA GLY A 407 -12.97 0.04 -8.78
C GLY A 407 -14.37 0.66 -8.84
N ASN A 408 -14.60 1.83 -8.23
CA ASN A 408 -15.89 2.50 -8.24
C ASN A 408 -16.26 2.96 -9.66
N SER A 409 -17.46 2.61 -10.12
CA SER A 409 -18.02 2.97 -11.43
C SER A 409 -18.93 4.19 -11.40
N CYS A 410 -19.00 4.89 -10.25
CA CYS A 410 -19.84 6.04 -10.00
C CYS A 410 -19.07 7.36 -10.09
N LEU A 411 -19.78 8.47 -10.36
CA LEU A 411 -19.24 9.84 -10.36
C LEU A 411 -19.82 10.72 -9.26
N ASN A 412 -20.97 10.35 -8.71
CA ASN A 412 -21.76 11.16 -7.79
C ASN A 412 -22.69 10.25 -6.98
N GLY A 413 -23.16 10.74 -5.83
CA GLY A 413 -24.19 10.11 -5.01
C GLY A 413 -25.55 9.95 -5.70
N SER A 414 -25.77 10.65 -6.81
CA SER A 414 -26.90 10.45 -7.72
C SER A 414 -26.45 9.79 -9.03
N TYR A 415 -27.39 9.12 -9.71
CA TYR A 415 -27.14 8.55 -11.02
C TYR A 415 -26.76 9.64 -12.04
N GLU A 416 -25.67 9.40 -12.77
CA GLU A 416 -25.29 10.20 -13.92
C GLU A 416 -25.13 9.31 -15.16
N SER A 417 -25.65 9.76 -16.31
CA SER A 417 -25.51 9.02 -17.57
C SER A 417 -24.06 8.84 -18.03
N ALA A 418 -23.13 9.66 -17.52
CA ALA A 418 -21.69 9.53 -17.73
C ALA A 418 -21.08 8.35 -16.94
N ALA A 419 -21.79 7.82 -15.94
CA ALA A 419 -21.45 6.65 -15.15
C ALA A 419 -22.52 5.55 -15.33
N PRO A 420 -22.67 4.99 -16.56
CA PRO A 420 -23.79 4.13 -16.91
C PRO A 420 -23.84 2.82 -16.09
N ASN A 421 -22.70 2.35 -15.59
CA ASN A 421 -22.58 1.15 -14.78
C ASN A 421 -22.85 1.38 -13.29
N CYS A 422 -23.20 2.61 -12.89
CA CYS A 422 -23.62 2.94 -11.54
C CYS A 422 -25.07 3.47 -11.51
N PRO A 423 -26.08 2.61 -11.78
CA PRO A 423 -27.47 3.03 -11.95
C PRO A 423 -28.11 3.64 -10.70
N ASN A 424 -27.54 3.39 -9.51
CA ASN A 424 -28.05 3.90 -8.24
C ASN A 424 -27.32 5.16 -7.74
N GLY A 425 -26.25 5.60 -8.42
CA GLY A 425 -25.30 6.56 -7.84
C GLY A 425 -24.58 6.01 -6.60
N GLY A 426 -23.72 6.83 -6.01
CA GLY A 426 -22.99 6.49 -4.80
C GLY A 426 -21.79 5.59 -5.07
N TYR A 427 -21.83 4.34 -4.61
CA TYR A 427 -20.71 3.43 -4.81
C TYR A 427 -21.16 2.13 -5.45
N ASN A 428 -20.42 1.71 -6.49
CA ASN A 428 -20.56 0.42 -7.12
C ASN A 428 -19.23 -0.04 -7.68
N PHE A 429 -18.60 -1.01 -7.00
CA PHE A 429 -17.44 -1.69 -7.55
C PHE A 429 -17.83 -2.46 -8.82
N ASP A 430 -17.14 -2.19 -9.92
CA ASP A 430 -17.32 -2.92 -11.18
C ASP A 430 -15.97 -3.13 -11.90
N ALA A 431 -15.33 -4.27 -11.63
CA ALA A 431 -14.09 -4.65 -12.31
C ALA A 431 -14.27 -4.97 -13.81
N ALA A 432 -15.50 -5.09 -14.32
CA ALA A 432 -15.75 -5.28 -15.75
C ALA A 432 -15.80 -3.95 -16.51
N ASP A 433 -16.10 -2.84 -15.84
CA ASP A 433 -16.05 -1.52 -16.45
C ASP A 433 -14.59 -1.15 -16.76
N SER A 434 -14.29 -0.99 -18.04
CA SER A 434 -12.92 -0.73 -18.47
C SER A 434 -12.41 0.68 -18.11
N ASN A 435 -13.29 1.57 -17.63
CA ASN A 435 -12.97 2.96 -17.27
C ASN A 435 -12.67 3.16 -15.79
N VAL A 436 -12.90 2.16 -14.93
CA VAL A 436 -12.49 2.29 -13.50
C VAL A 436 -10.97 2.34 -13.38
N ALA A 437 -10.47 2.99 -12.33
CA ALA A 437 -9.05 3.30 -12.19
C ALA A 437 -8.18 2.03 -12.15
N ILE A 438 -8.63 0.94 -11.51
CA ILE A 438 -7.88 -0.34 -11.50
C ILE A 438 -7.66 -0.91 -12.90
N ASN A 439 -8.60 -0.72 -13.83
CA ASN A 439 -8.49 -1.16 -15.22
C ASN A 439 -7.71 -0.16 -16.08
N ARG A 440 -7.81 1.13 -15.77
CA ARG A 440 -6.96 2.15 -16.39
C ARG A 440 -5.49 1.88 -16.11
N ILE A 441 -5.12 1.62 -14.86
CA ILE A 441 -3.74 1.32 -14.45
C ILE A 441 -3.19 0.13 -15.25
N LEU A 442 -3.95 -0.96 -15.39
CA LEU A 442 -3.52 -2.13 -16.17
C LEU A 442 -3.29 -1.85 -17.67
N LYS A 443 -3.99 -0.85 -18.23
CA LYS A 443 -3.82 -0.46 -19.64
C LYS A 443 -2.58 0.42 -19.85
N GLU A 444 -2.28 1.29 -18.88
CA GLU A 444 -1.18 2.27 -18.98
C GLU A 444 0.18 1.68 -18.58
N PHE A 445 0.19 0.68 -17.69
CA PHE A 445 1.41 0.10 -17.17
C PHE A 445 1.60 -1.36 -17.56
N THR A 446 2.85 -1.72 -17.87
CA THR A 446 3.23 -3.13 -18.03
C THR A 446 3.35 -3.78 -16.66
N VAL A 447 2.44 -4.69 -16.33
CA VAL A 447 2.57 -5.56 -15.15
C VAL A 447 3.64 -6.62 -15.37
N ARG A 448 4.35 -6.99 -14.30
CA ARG A 448 5.44 -7.96 -14.39
C ARG A 448 4.91 -9.34 -14.83
N PRO A 449 5.56 -10.00 -15.81
CA PRO A 449 5.19 -11.37 -16.18
C PRO A 449 5.43 -12.37 -15.03
N ALA A 450 4.65 -13.45 -15.01
CA ALA A 450 4.78 -14.51 -14.00
C ALA A 450 6.17 -15.18 -13.94
N ALA A 451 6.92 -15.17 -15.04
CA ALA A 451 8.29 -15.69 -15.12
C ALA A 451 9.37 -14.66 -14.75
N GLY A 452 8.98 -13.43 -14.39
CA GLY A 452 9.88 -12.30 -14.22
C GLY A 452 10.10 -11.53 -15.53
N GLY A 453 10.93 -10.48 -15.45
CA GLY A 453 11.09 -9.46 -16.48
C GLY A 453 10.86 -8.07 -15.91
N SER A 454 10.94 -7.05 -16.77
CA SER A 454 10.56 -5.68 -16.42
C SER A 454 9.04 -5.56 -16.30
N GLY A 455 8.59 -4.74 -15.36
CA GLY A 455 7.17 -4.43 -15.14
C GLY A 455 6.93 -4.04 -13.69
N LEU A 456 5.71 -3.61 -13.39
CA LEU A 456 5.26 -3.30 -12.04
C LEU A 456 4.66 -4.53 -11.35
N ASP A 457 4.86 -4.61 -10.04
CA ASP A 457 4.10 -5.50 -9.16
C ASP A 457 2.96 -4.68 -8.52
N LEU A 458 1.71 -5.09 -8.71
CA LEU A 458 0.51 -4.37 -8.24
C LEU A 458 -0.23 -5.19 -7.18
N TYR A 459 -0.42 -4.59 -6.01
CA TYR A 459 -1.09 -5.19 -4.86
C TYR A 459 -2.29 -4.33 -4.46
N ALA A 460 -3.41 -4.96 -4.17
CA ALA A 460 -4.62 -4.30 -3.69
C ALA A 460 -4.91 -4.73 -2.26
N GLU A 461 -5.36 -3.79 -1.43
CA GLU A 461 -6.24 -4.07 -0.30
C GLU A 461 -7.68 -4.24 -0.83
N PRO A 462 -8.21 -5.46 -0.97
CA PRO A 462 -9.42 -5.71 -1.74
C PRO A 462 -10.71 -5.42 -0.96
N TRP A 463 -10.74 -4.34 -0.20
CA TRP A 463 -11.93 -3.86 0.50
C TRP A 463 -11.95 -2.34 0.61
N ALA A 464 -13.10 -1.81 1.01
CA ALA A 464 -13.28 -0.44 1.51
C ALA A 464 -14.44 -0.47 2.52
N ILE A 465 -15.09 0.66 2.79
CA ILE A 465 -16.20 0.75 3.76
C ILE A 465 -17.54 0.94 3.03
N GLY A 466 -18.50 0.03 3.29
CA GLY A 466 -19.87 0.12 2.80
C GLY A 466 -20.07 -0.35 1.34
N GLY A 467 -21.33 -0.35 0.88
CA GLY A 467 -21.69 -0.82 -0.46
C GLY A 467 -21.27 -2.28 -0.72
N ASN A 468 -20.87 -2.57 -1.96
CA ASN A 468 -20.28 -3.84 -2.36
C ASN A 468 -18.73 -3.80 -2.33
N SER A 469 -18.12 -3.08 -1.40
CA SER A 469 -16.67 -2.82 -1.45
C SER A 469 -15.77 -3.98 -1.01
N TYR A 470 -16.25 -4.95 -0.24
CA TYR A 470 -15.49 -6.17 0.06
C TYR A 470 -15.36 -7.04 -1.18
N GLN A 471 -14.16 -7.12 -1.75
CA GLN A 471 -13.86 -7.62 -3.10
C GLN A 471 -12.68 -8.59 -3.13
N LEU A 472 -12.43 -9.32 -2.03
CA LEU A 472 -11.40 -10.37 -2.03
C LEU A 472 -11.71 -11.43 -3.11
N GLY A 473 -10.77 -11.63 -4.03
CA GLY A 473 -10.91 -12.45 -5.22
C GLY A 473 -11.53 -11.73 -6.44
N GLY A 474 -12.04 -10.50 -6.25
CA GLY A 474 -12.80 -9.72 -7.23
C GLY A 474 -11.98 -8.85 -8.17
N PHE A 475 -10.68 -8.63 -7.91
CA PHE A 475 -9.84 -7.80 -8.77
C PHE A 475 -9.44 -8.52 -10.08
N PRO A 476 -9.21 -7.76 -11.17
CA PRO A 476 -8.86 -8.33 -12.47
C PRO A 476 -7.46 -8.96 -12.49
N LYS A 477 -7.18 -9.77 -13.52
CA LYS A 477 -5.82 -10.29 -13.76
C LYS A 477 -4.82 -9.15 -13.88
N GLY A 478 -3.63 -9.35 -13.31
CA GLY A 478 -2.60 -8.32 -13.19
C GLY A 478 -2.52 -7.74 -11.78
N TRP A 479 -3.55 -7.94 -10.95
CA TRP A 479 -3.56 -7.58 -9.53
C TRP A 479 -3.35 -8.78 -8.62
N SER A 480 -2.44 -8.61 -7.67
CA SER A 480 -2.34 -9.41 -6.45
C SER A 480 -3.17 -8.75 -5.34
N GLU A 481 -3.59 -9.52 -4.35
CA GLU A 481 -4.46 -9.02 -3.27
C GLU A 481 -3.91 -9.41 -1.91
N TRP A 482 -4.04 -8.52 -0.93
CA TRP A 482 -3.89 -8.84 0.49
C TRP A 482 -4.97 -9.83 0.91
N ASN A 483 -4.55 -11.04 1.30
CA ASN A 483 -5.47 -12.12 1.63
C ASN A 483 -5.88 -12.08 3.11
N GLY A 484 -6.90 -11.29 3.43
CA GLY A 484 -7.47 -11.20 4.78
C GLY A 484 -8.06 -12.53 5.28
N VAL A 485 -8.48 -13.43 4.38
CA VAL A 485 -8.97 -14.76 4.78
C VAL A 485 -7.83 -15.65 5.27
N PHE A 486 -6.67 -15.62 4.61
CA PHE A 486 -5.47 -16.33 5.08
C PHE A 486 -5.11 -15.88 6.50
N ARG A 487 -5.05 -14.56 6.74
CA ARG A 487 -4.80 -13.97 8.06
C ARG A 487 -5.79 -14.47 9.10
N ASP A 488 -7.08 -14.29 8.84
CA ASP A 488 -8.13 -14.51 9.83
C ASP A 488 -8.30 -15.99 10.15
N SER A 489 -8.36 -16.84 9.12
CA SER A 489 -8.59 -18.28 9.31
C SER A 489 -7.45 -18.98 10.05
N LEU A 490 -6.19 -18.63 9.76
CA LEU A 490 -5.04 -19.24 10.45
C LEU A 490 -4.86 -18.71 11.87
N ARG A 491 -5.15 -17.43 12.12
CA ARG A 491 -5.26 -16.91 13.50
C ARG A 491 -6.34 -17.66 14.27
N GLN A 492 -7.53 -17.84 13.68
CA GLN A 492 -8.62 -18.62 14.29
C GLN A 492 -8.20 -20.07 14.57
N ALA A 493 -7.53 -20.73 13.60
CA ALA A 493 -7.09 -22.11 13.75
C ALA A 493 -6.14 -22.32 14.95
N GLN A 494 -5.31 -21.32 15.26
CA GLN A 494 -4.41 -21.37 16.42
C GLN A 494 -5.07 -20.92 17.72
N ASN A 495 -5.89 -19.87 17.67
CA ASN A 495 -6.28 -19.10 18.86
C ASN A 495 -7.74 -19.31 19.28
N GLU A 496 -8.59 -19.81 18.39
CA GLU A 496 -10.04 -19.93 18.61
C GLU A 496 -10.54 -21.38 18.66
N LEU A 497 -9.62 -22.33 18.87
CA LEU A 497 -9.96 -23.74 19.04
C LEU A 497 -10.92 -23.93 20.24
N GLY A 498 -12.13 -24.42 19.94
CA GLY A 498 -13.19 -24.61 20.94
C GLY A 498 -14.10 -23.40 21.13
N ASN A 499 -13.72 -22.22 20.63
CA ASN A 499 -14.56 -21.01 20.61
C ASN A 499 -15.39 -20.92 19.32
N MET A 500 -14.83 -21.38 18.21
CA MET A 500 -15.52 -21.43 16.92
C MET A 500 -15.16 -22.69 16.12
N THR A 501 -15.85 -22.87 14.99
CA THR A 501 -15.55 -23.98 14.09
C THR A 501 -14.30 -23.65 13.29
N ILE A 502 -13.32 -24.56 13.31
CA ILE A 502 -12.11 -24.51 12.49
C ILE A 502 -12.27 -25.50 11.34
N TYR A 503 -11.93 -25.09 10.13
CA TYR A 503 -12.07 -25.91 8.92
C TYR A 503 -10.71 -26.28 8.38
N ILE A 504 -10.29 -27.54 8.52
CA ILE A 504 -9.03 -28.03 7.90
C ILE A 504 -9.01 -27.93 6.38
N THR A 505 -10.19 -27.84 5.74
CA THR A 505 -10.29 -27.54 4.30
C THR A 505 -9.88 -26.11 3.99
N GLN A 506 -10.11 -25.17 4.91
CA GLN A 506 -9.65 -23.79 4.78
C GLN A 506 -8.13 -23.74 4.97
N ASP A 507 -7.57 -24.38 6.01
CA ASP A 507 -6.11 -24.52 6.16
C ASP A 507 -5.45 -25.07 4.88
N ALA A 508 -6.07 -26.09 4.26
CA ALA A 508 -5.58 -26.65 3.00
C ALA A 508 -5.61 -25.64 1.83
N ASN A 509 -6.66 -24.82 1.74
CA ASN A 509 -6.75 -23.74 0.76
C ASN A 509 -5.63 -22.72 1.00
N ASP A 510 -5.43 -22.29 2.24
CA ASP A 510 -4.44 -21.27 2.59
C ASP A 510 -3.01 -21.72 2.27
N PHE A 511 -2.64 -22.94 2.68
CA PHE A 511 -1.33 -23.50 2.38
C PHE A 511 -1.08 -23.71 0.87
N SER A 512 -2.15 -23.89 0.07
CA SER A 512 -2.07 -24.12 -1.37
C SER A 512 -2.27 -22.85 -2.23
N GLY A 513 -2.32 -21.67 -1.62
CA GLY A 513 -2.39 -20.37 -2.31
C GLY A 513 -3.82 -19.90 -2.62
N SER A 514 -4.81 -20.41 -1.88
CA SER A 514 -6.22 -20.01 -1.89
C SER A 514 -6.85 -20.01 -3.28
N SER A 515 -6.78 -21.15 -3.98
CA SER A 515 -7.40 -21.32 -5.30
C SER A 515 -8.91 -21.03 -5.30
N ASN A 516 -9.57 -21.25 -4.15
CA ASN A 516 -10.97 -20.88 -3.92
C ASN A 516 -11.26 -19.37 -4.13
N LEU A 517 -10.26 -18.51 -4.01
CA LEU A 517 -10.37 -17.06 -4.25
C LEU A 517 -9.87 -16.67 -5.66
N PHE A 518 -8.69 -17.17 -6.05
CA PHE A 518 -7.97 -16.60 -7.19
C PHE A 518 -8.04 -17.43 -8.48
N GLN A 519 -8.38 -18.72 -8.42
CA GLN A 519 -8.34 -19.58 -9.61
C GLN A 519 -9.44 -19.23 -10.63
N ALA A 520 -10.65 -18.90 -10.17
CA ALA A 520 -11.79 -18.63 -11.05
C ALA A 520 -11.60 -17.38 -11.92
N SER A 521 -10.88 -16.36 -11.41
CA SER A 521 -10.49 -15.18 -12.18
C SER A 521 -9.30 -15.44 -13.12
N GLY A 522 -8.79 -16.68 -13.15
CA GLY A 522 -7.66 -17.12 -13.95
C GLY A 522 -6.32 -16.54 -13.51
N ARG A 523 -6.23 -16.17 -12.22
CA ARG A 523 -5.00 -15.79 -11.52
C ARG A 523 -4.29 -17.03 -10.96
N SER A 524 -3.17 -16.78 -10.31
CA SER A 524 -2.20 -17.80 -9.87
C SER A 524 -2.03 -17.79 -8.34
N PRO A 525 -1.39 -18.82 -7.73
CA PRO A 525 -1.17 -18.86 -6.28
C PRO A 525 -0.47 -17.61 -5.76
N TRP A 526 0.57 -17.13 -6.46
CA TRP A 526 1.38 -15.98 -6.07
C TRP A 526 0.62 -14.65 -6.10
N ASN A 527 -0.60 -14.59 -6.65
CA ASN A 527 -1.46 -13.42 -6.53
C ASN A 527 -2.12 -13.29 -5.14
N SER A 528 -2.10 -14.36 -4.34
CA SER A 528 -2.40 -14.29 -2.91
C SER A 528 -1.19 -13.70 -2.18
N THR A 529 -1.37 -12.54 -1.56
CA THR A 529 -0.39 -11.97 -0.62
C THR A 529 -0.74 -12.47 0.77
N ASN A 530 0.07 -13.40 1.27
CA ASN A 530 -0.19 -14.10 2.52
C ASN A 530 0.58 -13.42 3.66
N PHE A 531 -0.13 -13.05 4.72
CA PHE A 531 0.43 -12.44 5.91
C PHE A 531 -0.34 -12.88 7.15
N ILE A 532 0.34 -13.05 8.27
CA ILE A 532 -0.31 -13.19 9.57
C ILE A 532 -0.66 -11.83 10.16
N ASP A 533 0.10 -10.78 9.85
CA ASP A 533 -0.08 -9.44 10.37
C ASP A 533 0.56 -8.39 9.47
N ILE A 534 0.05 -7.15 9.59
CA ILE A 534 0.46 -5.93 8.89
C ILE A 534 0.24 -4.76 9.85
N HIS A 535 0.43 -3.51 9.41
CA HIS A 535 0.31 -2.33 10.28
C HIS A 535 -1.07 -2.17 10.93
N ASP A 536 -2.16 -2.52 10.25
CA ASP A 536 -3.49 -2.62 10.84
C ASP A 536 -3.63 -3.84 11.77
N GLY A 537 -3.80 -3.57 13.05
CA GLY A 537 -4.00 -4.59 14.06
C GLY A 537 -2.76 -4.84 14.90
N LEU A 538 -2.69 -6.05 15.44
CA LEU A 538 -1.61 -6.50 16.31
C LEU A 538 -0.43 -7.02 15.48
N THR A 539 0.80 -6.81 15.99
CA THR A 539 2.04 -7.44 15.52
C THR A 539 2.01 -8.97 15.65
N LEU A 540 2.92 -9.68 14.98
CA LEU A 540 3.05 -11.14 15.10
C LEU A 540 3.17 -11.61 16.55
N ASN A 541 3.95 -10.90 17.37
CA ASN A 541 4.10 -11.26 18.77
C ASN A 541 2.79 -11.04 19.54
N ASP A 542 2.12 -9.93 19.28
CA ASP A 542 0.95 -9.51 20.04
C ASP A 542 -0.29 -10.35 19.71
N VAL A 543 -0.45 -10.85 18.48
CA VAL A 543 -1.55 -11.79 18.16
C VAL A 543 -1.51 -13.06 19.01
N TYR A 544 -0.32 -13.46 19.47
CA TYR A 544 -0.11 -14.62 20.35
C TYR A 544 0.23 -14.24 21.79
N SER A 545 0.12 -12.96 22.16
CA SER A 545 0.41 -12.47 23.51
C SER A 545 -0.73 -11.66 24.13
N CYS A 546 -1.78 -11.38 23.36
CA CYS A 546 -2.88 -10.50 23.75
C CYS A 546 -4.23 -11.22 23.60
N ASN A 547 -5.06 -11.18 24.63
CA ASN A 547 -6.46 -11.66 24.54
C ASN A 547 -7.41 -10.62 23.92
N GLY A 548 -6.90 -9.44 23.58
CA GLY A 548 -7.63 -8.32 23.01
C GLY A 548 -6.75 -7.08 22.91
N SER A 549 -7.25 -6.04 22.27
CA SER A 549 -6.54 -4.77 22.08
C SER A 549 -6.46 -3.94 23.37
N SER A 550 -5.37 -3.20 23.53
CA SER A 550 -5.11 -2.26 24.62
C SER A 550 -4.65 -0.91 24.06
N ASN A 551 -5.57 -0.17 23.44
CA ASN A 551 -5.24 1.09 22.75
C ASN A 551 -5.35 2.32 23.67
N SER A 552 -5.87 2.18 24.89
CA SER A 552 -6.07 3.29 25.84
C SER A 552 -4.91 3.50 26.81
N GLN A 553 -3.76 2.89 26.51
CA GLN A 553 -2.52 3.08 27.27
C GLN A 553 -2.06 4.53 27.19
N ALA A 554 -1.15 4.94 28.07
CA ALA A 554 -0.54 6.27 28.01
C ALA A 554 0.70 6.26 27.10
N TRP A 555 1.24 7.45 26.84
CA TRP A 555 2.48 7.61 26.10
C TRP A 555 3.61 6.75 26.73
N PRO A 556 4.41 6.02 25.93
CA PRO A 556 4.50 6.05 24.46
C PRO A 556 3.64 5.03 23.70
N TYR A 557 2.72 4.30 24.35
CA TYR A 557 1.96 3.19 23.75
C TYR A 557 0.50 3.54 23.39
N GLY A 558 0.06 4.77 23.62
CA GLY A 558 -1.30 5.25 23.38
C GLY A 558 -1.58 6.61 24.03
N PRO A 559 -2.82 7.13 23.92
CA PRO A 559 -3.98 6.44 23.37
C PRO A 559 -4.04 6.46 21.84
N SER A 560 -4.61 5.40 21.27
CA SER A 560 -5.06 5.35 19.87
C SER A 560 -6.54 5.00 19.85
N ASP A 561 -7.34 5.67 19.02
CA ASP A 561 -8.74 5.28 18.82
C ASP A 561 -8.82 3.87 18.23
N GLY A 562 -9.86 3.12 18.63
CA GLY A 562 -9.94 1.67 18.42
C GLY A 562 -9.74 1.23 16.96
N GLY A 563 -9.04 0.11 16.76
CA GLY A 563 -8.91 -0.55 15.45
C GLY A 563 -9.99 -1.62 15.25
N THR A 564 -9.62 -2.74 14.62
CA THR A 564 -10.53 -3.89 14.51
C THR A 564 -10.89 -4.47 15.88
N THR A 565 -12.12 -4.96 16.01
CA THR A 565 -12.58 -5.69 17.20
C THR A 565 -12.39 -7.19 17.09
N THR A 566 -12.06 -7.71 15.90
CA THR A 566 -11.89 -9.14 15.62
C THR A 566 -10.43 -9.46 15.32
N ASN A 567 -9.59 -9.42 16.36
CA ASN A 567 -8.15 -9.67 16.22
C ASN A 567 -7.80 -11.16 16.07
N TYR A 568 -8.67 -12.05 16.55
CA TYR A 568 -8.45 -13.49 16.68
C TYR A 568 -7.13 -13.80 17.41
N SER A 569 -6.91 -13.10 18.52
CA SER A 569 -5.67 -13.15 19.29
C SER A 569 -5.87 -13.88 20.61
N TRP A 570 -4.84 -14.59 21.07
CA TRP A 570 -4.84 -15.30 22.34
C TRP A 570 -3.45 -15.22 22.96
N ASP A 571 -3.36 -15.09 24.29
CA ASP A 571 -2.07 -15.03 25.00
C ASP A 571 -1.43 -16.41 25.27
N GLN A 572 -1.93 -17.45 24.59
CA GLN A 572 -1.58 -18.86 24.76
C GLN A 572 -1.81 -19.41 26.18
N GLY A 573 -2.70 -18.78 26.96
CA GLY A 573 -3.04 -19.18 28.32
C GLY A 573 -2.10 -18.60 29.37
N MET A 574 -1.28 -17.60 29.02
CA MET A 574 -0.34 -16.93 29.91
C MET A 574 -1.05 -16.34 31.13
N SER A 575 -2.11 -15.55 30.93
CA SER A 575 -2.89 -14.97 32.05
C SER A 575 -3.72 -16.01 32.81
N ALA A 576 -4.10 -17.12 32.16
CA ALA A 576 -4.82 -18.22 32.78
C ALA A 576 -3.92 -19.17 33.58
N GLY A 577 -2.59 -19.01 33.50
CA GLY A 577 -1.62 -19.90 34.15
C GLY A 577 -1.49 -21.28 33.49
N THR A 578 -2.02 -21.45 32.27
CA THR A 578 -1.96 -22.70 31.50
C THR A 578 -0.95 -22.65 30.35
N GLY A 579 -0.29 -21.50 30.15
CA GLY A 579 0.76 -21.30 29.17
C GLY A 579 1.86 -20.38 29.70
N THR A 580 2.91 -20.25 28.91
CA THR A 580 4.12 -19.51 29.25
C THR A 580 4.67 -18.77 28.02
N ALA A 581 5.72 -17.98 28.20
CA ALA A 581 6.35 -17.26 27.09
C ALA A 581 6.90 -18.17 25.98
N VAL A 582 7.21 -19.45 26.25
CA VAL A 582 7.64 -20.37 25.19
C VAL A 582 6.47 -20.77 24.28
N ASP A 583 5.26 -20.89 24.83
CA ASP A 583 4.04 -21.17 24.08
C ASP A 583 3.69 -20.03 23.11
N GLN A 584 3.85 -18.78 23.56
CA GLN A 584 3.69 -17.58 22.73
C GLN A 584 4.69 -17.60 21.56
N ARG A 585 5.96 -17.93 21.83
CA ARG A 585 6.98 -18.07 20.77
C ARG A 585 6.71 -19.26 19.85
N ARG A 586 6.18 -20.38 20.34
CA ARG A 586 5.76 -21.52 19.51
C ARG A 586 4.65 -21.12 18.56
N ALA A 587 3.66 -20.37 19.04
CA ALA A 587 2.57 -19.87 18.21
C ALA A 587 3.08 -18.88 17.16
N ALA A 588 3.95 -17.93 17.53
CA ALA A 588 4.59 -17.00 16.60
C ALA A 588 5.45 -17.69 15.54
N ARG A 589 6.27 -18.69 15.93
CA ARG A 589 7.03 -19.52 14.98
C ARG A 589 6.12 -20.24 14.00
N THR A 590 4.98 -20.72 14.48
CA THR A 590 3.98 -21.44 13.67
C THR A 590 3.30 -20.49 12.68
N GLY A 591 2.88 -19.30 13.13
CA GLY A 591 2.30 -18.26 12.28
C GLY A 591 3.25 -17.82 11.17
N MET A 592 4.48 -17.41 11.52
CA MET A 592 5.49 -17.02 10.52
C MET A 592 5.83 -18.17 9.56
N ALA A 593 5.82 -19.42 10.04
CA ALA A 593 6.03 -20.56 9.16
C ALA A 593 4.86 -20.80 8.20
N PHE A 594 3.62 -20.47 8.57
CA PHE A 594 2.49 -20.55 7.64
C PHE A 594 2.70 -19.62 6.44
N GLU A 595 2.93 -18.34 6.64
CA GLU A 595 3.12 -17.40 5.53
C GLU A 595 4.35 -17.78 4.69
N MET A 596 5.45 -18.20 5.32
CA MET A 596 6.71 -18.52 4.63
C MET A 596 6.73 -19.87 3.91
N LEU A 597 5.88 -20.83 4.28
CA LEU A 597 5.80 -22.14 3.63
C LEU A 597 4.61 -22.26 2.66
N SER A 598 3.57 -21.44 2.81
CA SER A 598 2.40 -21.49 1.93
C SER A 598 2.73 -21.02 0.52
N ALA A 599 2.11 -21.65 -0.49
CA ALA A 599 2.10 -21.09 -1.84
C ALA A 599 1.44 -19.71 -1.83
N GLY A 600 2.00 -18.76 -2.58
CA GLY A 600 1.63 -17.35 -2.49
C GLY A 600 2.87 -16.45 -2.51
N THR A 601 2.65 -15.15 -2.34
CA THR A 601 3.72 -14.19 -2.03
C THR A 601 3.62 -13.86 -0.55
N PRO A 602 4.63 -14.17 0.29
CA PRO A 602 4.59 -13.87 1.71
C PRO A 602 4.90 -12.39 1.94
N LEU A 603 4.20 -11.82 2.91
CA LEU A 603 4.40 -10.48 3.43
C LEU A 603 4.54 -10.61 4.94
N MET A 604 5.63 -10.07 5.50
CA MET A 604 5.85 -9.98 6.96
C MET A 604 5.95 -8.50 7.37
N GLN A 605 5.54 -8.19 8.60
CA GLN A 605 5.73 -6.86 9.16
C GLN A 605 7.14 -6.68 9.71
N GLY A 606 7.68 -5.48 9.50
CA GLY A 606 8.98 -5.10 9.99
C GLY A 606 9.04 -5.06 11.51
N GLY A 607 9.91 -5.91 12.06
CA GLY A 607 10.10 -6.11 13.48
C GLY A 607 9.62 -7.46 13.98
N ASP A 608 8.82 -8.19 13.19
CA ASP A 608 8.40 -9.55 13.54
C ASP A 608 9.58 -10.51 13.64
N GLU A 609 10.65 -10.27 12.88
CA GLU A 609 11.87 -11.07 12.94
C GLU A 609 12.51 -11.06 14.33
N TYR A 610 12.20 -10.10 15.19
CA TYR A 610 12.65 -10.06 16.58
C TYR A 610 11.49 -10.03 17.58
N LEU A 611 10.26 -10.34 17.14
CA LEU A 611 9.06 -10.27 17.98
C LEU A 611 8.82 -8.85 18.53
N ARG A 612 8.77 -7.83 17.65
CA ARG A 612 8.30 -6.49 18.00
C ARG A 612 6.94 -6.59 18.68
N THR A 613 6.71 -5.75 19.69
CA THR A 613 5.45 -5.66 20.41
C THR A 613 5.04 -4.20 20.54
N LEU A 614 3.75 -3.94 20.41
CA LEU A 614 3.09 -2.67 20.69
C LEU A 614 2.26 -2.75 21.97
N GLN A 615 2.53 -3.75 22.82
CA GLN A 615 1.80 -3.99 24.06
C GLN A 615 0.30 -4.03 23.85
N CYS A 616 -0.12 -4.80 22.83
CA CYS A 616 -1.50 -4.99 22.45
C CYS A 616 -2.21 -3.74 21.87
N ASN A 617 -1.51 -2.62 21.61
CA ASN A 617 -2.10 -1.56 20.79
C ASN A 617 -2.26 -2.08 19.35
N ASN A 618 -3.49 -2.15 18.86
CA ASN A 618 -3.84 -2.68 17.55
C ASN A 618 -4.16 -1.60 16.49
N ASN A 619 -3.88 -0.34 16.78
CA ASN A 619 -4.12 0.77 15.87
C ASN A 619 -3.13 1.92 16.10
N ALA A 620 -1.83 1.63 16.06
CA ALA A 620 -0.77 2.58 16.42
C ALA A 620 -0.50 3.65 15.34
N TYR A 621 -1.53 4.16 14.66
CA TYR A 621 -1.41 5.09 13.53
C TYR A 621 -0.93 6.49 13.92
N ASN A 622 -1.16 6.89 15.17
CA ASN A 622 -0.80 8.19 15.74
C ASN A 622 0.46 8.13 16.64
N LEU A 623 1.13 6.98 16.73
CA LEU A 623 2.26 6.80 17.65
C LEU A 623 3.61 7.00 16.96
N ASP A 624 4.03 8.25 16.77
CA ASP A 624 5.43 8.57 16.44
C ASP A 624 6.30 8.54 17.70
N SER A 625 6.55 7.34 18.22
CA SER A 625 7.20 7.13 19.51
C SER A 625 8.16 5.94 19.53
N THR A 626 9.03 5.87 20.55
CA THR A 626 9.95 4.74 20.77
C THR A 626 9.27 3.38 20.83
N ALA A 627 7.99 3.34 21.18
CA ALA A 627 7.22 2.10 21.20
C ALA A 627 6.96 1.56 19.78
N ASN A 628 6.77 2.46 18.82
CA ASN A 628 6.40 2.08 17.45
C ASN A 628 7.62 1.90 16.54
N TRP A 629 8.67 2.71 16.73
CA TRP A 629 9.91 2.56 15.97
C TRP A 629 10.58 1.20 16.22
N LEU A 630 11.29 0.68 15.22
CA LEU A 630 12.00 -0.59 15.36
C LEU A 630 13.19 -0.44 16.32
N ASN A 631 13.51 -1.50 17.04
CA ASN A 631 14.64 -1.57 17.96
C ASN A 631 15.59 -2.70 17.52
N TYR A 632 16.90 -2.50 17.66
CA TYR A 632 17.95 -3.45 17.29
C TYR A 632 18.76 -3.96 18.49
N SER A 633 18.37 -3.62 19.71
CA SER A 633 18.90 -4.19 20.96
C SER A 633 18.00 -5.32 21.45
N TRP A 634 18.34 -6.54 21.05
CA TRP A 634 17.49 -7.71 21.26
C TRP A 634 17.94 -8.57 22.44
N SER A 635 16.97 -9.17 23.13
CA SER A 635 17.24 -10.26 24.06
C SER A 635 17.69 -11.53 23.33
N THR A 636 18.17 -12.53 24.07
CA THR A 636 18.52 -13.84 23.51
C THR A 636 17.35 -14.50 22.79
N ASN A 637 16.13 -14.42 23.34
CA ASN A 637 14.95 -15.05 22.74
C ASN A 637 14.55 -14.38 21.43
N GLN A 638 14.65 -13.05 21.36
CA GLN A 638 14.41 -12.29 20.14
C GLN A 638 15.47 -12.58 19.08
N SER A 639 16.76 -12.68 19.47
CA SER A 639 17.84 -13.09 18.58
C SER A 639 17.68 -14.52 18.07
N ASN A 640 17.17 -15.43 18.92
CA ASN A 640 16.82 -16.79 18.50
C ASN A 640 15.69 -16.79 17.47
N PHE A 641 14.67 -15.94 17.66
CA PHE A 641 13.58 -15.80 16.70
C PHE A 641 14.06 -15.22 15.37
N TYR A 642 14.99 -14.26 15.39
CA TYR A 642 15.63 -13.73 14.18
C TYR A 642 16.34 -14.84 13.40
N ASN A 643 17.09 -15.71 14.08
CA ASN A 643 17.74 -16.85 13.44
C ASN A 643 16.72 -17.82 12.83
N PHE A 644 15.58 -18.04 13.50
CA PHE A 644 14.48 -18.83 12.96
C PHE A 644 13.91 -18.20 11.68
N ALA A 645 13.55 -16.91 11.73
CA ALA A 645 12.99 -16.16 10.60
C ALA A 645 13.95 -16.15 9.40
N GLN A 646 15.22 -15.81 9.61
CA GLN A 646 16.25 -15.76 8.57
C GLN A 646 16.41 -17.13 7.88
N ARG A 647 16.48 -18.22 8.65
CA ARG A 647 16.64 -19.58 8.09
C ARG A 647 15.38 -20.05 7.37
N LEU A 648 14.20 -19.70 7.87
CA LEU A 648 12.92 -20.00 7.24
C LEU A 648 12.75 -19.26 5.91
N ILE A 649 13.09 -17.98 5.84
CA ILE A 649 13.10 -17.20 4.58
C ILE A 649 14.10 -17.81 3.59
N ALA A 650 15.31 -18.14 4.07
CA ALA A 650 16.33 -18.80 3.23
C ALA A 650 15.83 -20.16 2.70
N PHE A 651 15.15 -20.95 3.54
CA PHE A 651 14.53 -22.21 3.15
C PHE A 651 13.48 -22.00 2.06
N ARG A 652 12.55 -21.05 2.23
CA ARG A 652 11.57 -20.72 1.19
C ARG A 652 12.26 -20.45 -0.14
N LYS A 653 13.30 -19.62 -0.14
CA LYS A 653 14.05 -19.22 -1.36
C LYS A 653 14.82 -20.39 -1.99
N ALA A 654 15.33 -21.31 -1.19
CA ALA A 654 16.07 -22.48 -1.65
C ALA A 654 15.17 -23.55 -2.28
N HIS A 655 13.86 -23.55 -1.98
CA HIS A 655 12.93 -24.60 -2.38
C HIS A 655 11.84 -24.10 -3.35
N PRO A 656 12.04 -24.19 -4.70
CA PRO A 656 11.04 -23.81 -5.70
C PRO A 656 9.68 -24.48 -5.54
N ALA A 657 9.62 -25.64 -4.91
CA ALA A 657 8.38 -26.36 -4.65
C ALA A 657 7.43 -25.60 -3.73
N LEU A 658 7.89 -24.60 -2.96
CA LEU A 658 7.03 -23.71 -2.15
C LEU A 658 6.55 -22.47 -2.92
N ARG A 659 7.06 -22.25 -4.15
CA ARG A 659 6.85 -21.01 -4.91
C ARG A 659 6.32 -21.32 -6.32
N PRO A 660 5.21 -22.07 -6.42
CA PRO A 660 4.71 -22.54 -7.70
C PRO A 660 4.15 -21.36 -8.54
N VAL A 661 4.42 -21.39 -9.85
CA VAL A 661 3.85 -20.41 -10.79
C VAL A 661 2.34 -20.63 -10.96
N THR A 662 1.91 -21.89 -10.97
CA THR A 662 0.53 -22.33 -11.18
C THR A 662 0.05 -23.16 -10.01
N TRP A 663 -1.26 -23.40 -9.92
CA TRP A 663 -1.86 -24.29 -8.92
C TRP A 663 -1.20 -25.67 -8.89
N TYR A 664 -1.01 -26.22 -7.70
CA TYR A 664 -0.52 -27.59 -7.53
C TYR A 664 -1.47 -28.59 -8.18
N THR A 665 -0.94 -29.59 -8.89
CA THR A 665 -1.70 -30.76 -9.32
C THR A 665 -1.72 -31.83 -8.22
N SER A 666 -2.61 -32.83 -8.36
CA SER A 666 -2.68 -33.96 -7.43
C SER A 666 -1.46 -34.88 -7.43
N SER A 667 -0.60 -34.81 -8.47
CA SER A 667 0.69 -35.52 -8.49
C SER A 667 1.83 -34.72 -7.84
N GLN A 668 1.59 -33.43 -7.60
CA GLN A 668 2.54 -32.51 -6.98
C GLN A 668 2.32 -32.38 -5.49
N VAL A 669 1.07 -32.34 -5.04
CA VAL A 669 0.71 -32.27 -3.61
C VAL A 669 -0.25 -33.39 -3.25
N VAL A 670 0.04 -34.07 -2.13
CA VAL A 670 -0.84 -35.09 -1.54
C VAL A 670 -1.09 -34.73 -0.09
N TRP A 671 -2.36 -34.66 0.28
CA TRP A 671 -2.81 -34.37 1.65
C TRP A 671 -2.98 -35.64 2.47
N TYR A 672 -2.53 -35.61 3.72
CA TYR A 672 -2.50 -36.75 4.62
C TYR A 672 -3.20 -36.43 5.93
N GLN A 673 -3.85 -37.46 6.47
CA GLN A 673 -4.30 -37.53 7.84
C GLN A 673 -3.10 -37.88 8.75
N PRO A 674 -3.20 -37.66 10.07
CA PRO A 674 -2.16 -38.10 11.01
C PRO A 674 -1.82 -39.59 10.93
N SER A 675 -2.77 -40.44 10.51
CA SER A 675 -2.52 -41.88 10.34
C SER A 675 -1.54 -42.25 9.23
N GLY A 676 -1.12 -41.29 8.39
CA GLY A 676 -0.33 -41.51 7.17
C GLY A 676 -1.18 -41.92 5.96
N ALA A 677 -2.51 -42.06 6.14
CA ALA A 677 -3.45 -42.26 5.05
C ALA A 677 -3.75 -40.92 4.33
N VAL A 678 -4.05 -40.98 3.04
CA VAL A 678 -4.50 -39.81 2.27
C VAL A 678 -5.80 -39.25 2.87
N ALA A 679 -5.92 -37.93 2.93
CA ALA A 679 -7.12 -37.25 3.41
C ALA A 679 -8.31 -37.51 2.47
N THR A 680 -9.33 -38.19 2.99
CA THR A 680 -10.56 -38.54 2.26
C THR A 680 -11.64 -37.49 2.43
N SER A 681 -12.72 -37.58 1.66
CA SER A 681 -13.91 -36.71 1.85
C SER A 681 -14.48 -36.79 3.27
N SER A 682 -14.46 -37.96 3.91
CA SER A 682 -14.88 -38.11 5.31
C SER A 682 -13.96 -37.36 6.28
N TYR A 683 -12.66 -37.23 5.96
CA TYR A 683 -11.73 -36.44 6.74
C TYR A 683 -12.01 -34.94 6.57
N TRP A 684 -12.12 -34.49 5.32
CA TRP A 684 -12.38 -33.09 4.99
C TRP A 684 -13.70 -32.55 5.54
N ASN A 685 -14.76 -33.36 5.53
CA ASN A 685 -16.08 -32.94 5.98
C ASN A 685 -16.28 -33.03 7.50
N ASN A 686 -15.30 -33.56 8.25
CA ASN A 686 -15.41 -33.69 9.70
C ASN A 686 -14.77 -32.49 10.39
N THR A 687 -15.60 -31.62 10.94
CA THR A 687 -15.22 -30.37 11.63
C THR A 687 -14.56 -30.58 13.00
N SER A 688 -14.41 -31.84 13.45
CA SER A 688 -13.62 -32.20 14.65
C SER A 688 -12.18 -32.60 14.30
N ASN A 689 -11.79 -32.58 13.02
CA ASN A 689 -10.40 -32.77 12.61
C ASN A 689 -9.69 -31.42 12.60
N TYR A 690 -8.51 -31.35 13.22
CA TYR A 690 -7.69 -30.13 13.33
C TYR A 690 -6.22 -30.35 12.95
N ALA A 691 -5.84 -31.58 12.61
CA ALA A 691 -4.47 -31.94 12.28
C ALA A 691 -4.38 -32.26 10.79
N LEU A 692 -3.45 -31.67 10.07
CA LEU A 692 -3.33 -31.85 8.64
C LEU A 692 -1.87 -31.93 8.23
N ALA A 693 -1.56 -32.82 7.29
CA ALA A 693 -0.24 -32.87 6.70
C ALA A 693 -0.33 -32.92 5.18
N TYR A 694 0.77 -32.57 4.52
CA TYR A 694 0.89 -32.72 3.08
C TYR A 694 2.33 -32.98 2.67
N THR A 695 2.49 -33.67 1.53
CA THR A 695 3.77 -33.71 0.83
C THR A 695 3.74 -32.82 -0.39
N VAL A 696 4.91 -32.28 -0.74
CA VAL A 696 5.14 -31.61 -2.02
C VAL A 696 6.24 -32.37 -2.77
N ASN A 697 5.96 -32.81 -3.99
CA ASN A 697 6.90 -33.51 -4.84
C ASN A 697 7.92 -32.52 -5.43
N GLY A 698 9.09 -32.43 -4.82
CA GLY A 698 10.12 -31.47 -5.18
C GLY A 698 10.58 -31.58 -6.63
N SER A 699 10.80 -32.80 -7.12
CA SER A 699 11.31 -33.05 -8.48
C SER A 699 10.43 -32.45 -9.58
N SER A 700 9.12 -32.34 -9.33
CA SER A 700 8.16 -31.76 -10.27
C SER A 700 8.28 -30.23 -10.44
N PHE A 701 9.01 -29.57 -9.53
CA PHE A 701 9.27 -28.13 -9.52
C PHE A 701 10.76 -27.80 -9.76
N GLY A 702 11.59 -28.80 -10.07
CA GLY A 702 13.04 -28.64 -10.10
C GLY A 702 13.67 -28.42 -8.73
N ASP A 703 12.97 -28.80 -7.66
CA ASP A 703 13.48 -28.79 -6.29
C ASP A 703 14.34 -30.04 -6.05
N ALA A 704 15.40 -29.89 -5.24
CA ALA A 704 16.30 -30.98 -4.90
C ALA A 704 15.67 -31.97 -3.92
N ASN A 705 14.67 -31.53 -3.15
CA ASN A 705 14.06 -32.32 -2.08
C ASN A 705 12.54 -32.28 -2.19
N SER A 706 11.87 -33.41 -1.93
CA SER A 706 10.45 -33.36 -1.58
C SER A 706 10.30 -32.92 -0.13
N MET A 707 9.16 -32.31 0.19
CA MET A 707 8.86 -31.83 1.54
C MET A 707 7.67 -32.58 2.12
N TYR A 708 7.65 -32.68 3.44
CA TYR A 708 6.49 -33.04 4.24
C TYR A 708 6.29 -31.97 5.30
N ILE A 709 5.08 -31.39 5.32
CA ILE A 709 4.70 -30.35 6.26
C ILE A 709 3.48 -30.86 7.03
N ALA A 710 3.55 -30.81 8.36
CA ALA A 710 2.42 -31.17 9.22
C ALA A 710 2.10 -30.03 10.18
N TYR A 711 0.83 -29.65 10.19
CA TYR A 711 0.25 -28.76 11.17
C TYR A 711 -0.61 -29.58 12.14
N ASN A 712 -0.29 -29.49 13.43
CA ASN A 712 -1.16 -29.98 14.47
C ASN A 712 -1.95 -28.82 15.07
N GLY A 713 -3.12 -28.52 14.52
CA GLY A 713 -4.06 -27.52 15.08
C GLY A 713 -4.90 -28.05 16.24
N TRP A 714 -4.63 -29.26 16.72
CA TRP A 714 -5.22 -29.77 17.96
C TRP A 714 -4.45 -29.28 19.18
N SER A 715 -5.12 -29.10 20.32
CA SER A 715 -4.48 -28.68 21.58
C SER A 715 -3.61 -29.75 22.23
N GLY A 716 -3.91 -31.04 21.98
CA GLY A 716 -3.13 -32.17 22.46
C GLY A 716 -2.05 -32.64 21.49
N SER A 717 -1.17 -33.53 21.96
CA SER A 717 -0.19 -34.18 21.09
C SER A 717 -0.86 -35.14 20.11
N VAL A 718 -0.42 -35.10 18.85
CA VAL A 718 -0.89 -35.97 17.78
C VAL A 718 0.31 -36.70 17.17
N THR A 719 0.20 -38.02 17.01
CA THR A 719 1.22 -38.81 16.32
C THR A 719 0.93 -38.83 14.82
N PHE A 720 1.89 -38.39 14.01
CA PHE A 720 1.86 -38.46 12.56
C PHE A 720 2.69 -39.66 12.08
N THR A 721 2.08 -40.54 11.29
CA THR A 721 2.79 -41.60 10.55
C THR A 721 3.29 -41.02 9.23
N LEU A 722 4.60 -41.03 9.00
CA LEU A 722 5.20 -40.44 7.80
C LEU A 722 4.91 -41.30 6.57
N PRO A 723 4.45 -40.71 5.46
CA PRO A 723 4.26 -41.44 4.20
C PRO A 723 5.62 -41.73 3.54
N ALA A 724 5.60 -42.54 2.48
CA ALA A 724 6.77 -42.69 1.63
C ALA A 724 7.16 -41.34 1.02
N PRO A 725 8.45 -40.94 1.08
CA PRO A 725 8.92 -39.74 0.39
C PRO A 725 8.63 -39.80 -1.12
N PRO A 726 8.08 -38.73 -1.73
CA PRO A 726 7.89 -38.70 -3.18
C PRO A 726 9.20 -38.79 -3.97
N THR A 727 10.30 -38.32 -3.37
CA THR A 727 11.68 -38.47 -3.85
C THR A 727 12.59 -38.76 -2.66
N GLY A 728 13.76 -39.37 -2.87
CA GLY A 728 14.64 -39.80 -1.78
C GLY A 728 14.12 -41.06 -1.06
N THR A 729 14.68 -41.34 0.12
CA THR A 729 14.39 -42.57 0.87
C THR A 729 13.96 -42.33 2.31
N ASN A 730 14.46 -41.25 2.94
CA ASN A 730 14.16 -40.92 4.32
C ASN A 730 13.79 -39.45 4.49
N TRP A 731 12.99 -39.17 5.52
CA TRP A 731 12.66 -37.82 5.98
C TRP A 731 13.67 -37.33 7.02
N TYR A 732 14.07 -36.07 6.85
CA TYR A 732 14.97 -35.35 7.74
C TYR A 732 14.29 -34.09 8.24
N ARG A 733 14.31 -33.86 9.55
CA ARG A 733 13.67 -32.71 10.19
C ARG A 733 14.49 -31.45 10.00
N VAL A 734 13.83 -30.44 9.44
CA VAL A 734 14.34 -29.08 9.25
C VAL A 734 13.97 -28.21 10.46
N THR A 735 12.71 -28.26 10.88
CA THR A 735 12.25 -27.53 12.07
C THR A 735 11.07 -28.24 12.71
N ASP A 736 10.90 -28.00 14.01
CA ASP A 736 9.73 -28.30 14.82
C ASP A 736 9.48 -27.09 15.72
N THR A 737 8.31 -26.47 15.64
CA THR A 737 8.03 -25.23 16.38
C THR A 737 7.75 -25.45 17.87
N CYS A 738 7.61 -26.70 18.31
CA CYS A 738 7.32 -27.10 19.67
C CYS A 738 8.30 -26.53 20.71
N ASP A 739 7.80 -26.37 21.94
CA ASP A 739 8.52 -25.71 23.04
C ASP A 739 9.84 -26.39 23.41
N TRP A 740 9.88 -27.72 23.32
CA TRP A 740 11.09 -28.51 23.61
C TRP A 740 12.26 -28.17 22.67
N ASN A 741 11.95 -27.60 21.50
CA ASN A 741 12.92 -27.23 20.48
C ASN A 741 13.21 -25.71 20.45
N ASP A 742 12.67 -24.91 21.38
CA ASP A 742 12.91 -23.45 21.47
C ASP A 742 14.40 -23.14 21.67
N GLY A 743 14.99 -22.34 20.78
CA GLY A 743 16.37 -21.91 20.88
C GLY A 743 16.97 -21.46 19.56
N ALA A 744 18.28 -21.21 19.54
CA ALA A 744 18.99 -20.69 18.36
C ALA A 744 18.95 -21.61 17.12
N ASN A 745 18.60 -22.89 17.31
CA ASN A 745 18.62 -23.92 16.26
C ASN A 745 17.28 -24.65 16.11
N THR A 746 16.17 -24.05 16.56
CA THR A 746 14.82 -24.59 16.30
C THR A 746 14.63 -24.91 14.82
N PHE A 747 15.05 -23.98 13.96
CA PHE A 747 15.26 -24.19 12.53
C PHE A 747 16.73 -24.48 12.26
N VAL A 748 17.06 -25.63 11.69
CA VAL A 748 18.47 -26.05 11.48
C VAL A 748 19.11 -25.31 10.31
N THR A 749 20.45 -25.25 10.29
CA THR A 749 21.18 -24.82 9.10
C THR A 749 21.18 -25.93 8.03
N PRO A 750 21.19 -25.59 6.73
CA PRO A 750 21.20 -26.58 5.66
C PRO A 750 22.33 -27.62 5.83
N GLY A 751 21.98 -28.90 5.69
CA GLY A 751 22.89 -30.03 5.90
C GLY A 751 22.90 -30.61 7.32
N ASN A 752 22.31 -29.92 8.30
CA ASN A 752 22.19 -30.40 9.69
C ASN A 752 20.78 -30.90 10.03
N GLU A 753 19.98 -31.23 9.02
CA GLU A 753 18.65 -31.80 9.21
C GLU A 753 18.76 -33.17 9.91
N THR A 754 17.93 -33.41 10.92
CA THR A 754 17.99 -34.63 11.74
C THR A 754 17.25 -35.77 11.05
N LEU A 755 17.90 -36.92 10.82
CA LEU A 755 17.22 -38.12 10.31
C LEU A 755 16.07 -38.52 11.25
N ILE A 756 14.87 -38.61 10.70
CA ILE A 756 13.68 -39.12 11.40
C ILE A 756 13.42 -40.58 11.02
N GLY A 757 13.38 -40.87 9.72
CA GLY A 757 13.13 -42.21 9.20
C GLY A 757 12.38 -42.21 7.87
N GLY A 758 12.00 -43.38 7.38
CA GLY A 758 11.28 -43.55 6.10
C GLY A 758 9.76 -43.66 6.25
N SER A 759 9.12 -44.31 5.28
CA SER A 759 7.69 -44.61 5.33
C SER A 759 7.32 -45.41 6.58
N GLY A 760 6.25 -45.02 7.27
CA GLY A 760 5.74 -45.70 8.47
C GLY A 760 6.41 -45.27 9.77
N THR A 761 7.45 -44.43 9.74
CA THR A 761 8.00 -43.83 10.95
C THR A 761 6.97 -42.91 11.61
N ASN A 762 6.84 -42.97 12.93
CA ASN A 762 5.94 -42.11 13.70
C ASN A 762 6.69 -40.89 14.25
N TYR A 763 6.05 -39.72 14.19
CA TYR A 763 6.52 -38.49 14.82
C TYR A 763 5.43 -37.96 15.76
N SER A 764 5.75 -37.82 17.05
CA SER A 764 4.82 -37.26 18.04
C SER A 764 4.91 -35.73 18.02
N GLN A 765 3.92 -35.07 17.44
CA GLN A 765 3.87 -33.62 17.35
C GLN A 765 3.14 -33.03 18.55
N CYS A 766 3.67 -31.97 19.18
CA CYS A 766 2.97 -31.28 20.26
C CYS A 766 1.74 -30.53 19.73
N GLY A 767 0.81 -30.15 20.60
CA GLY A 767 -0.36 -29.36 20.21
C GLY A 767 0.01 -28.00 19.62
N GLN A 768 -0.84 -27.49 18.73
CA GLN A 768 -0.73 -26.15 18.14
C GLN A 768 0.68 -25.82 17.61
N SER A 769 1.20 -26.66 16.71
CA SER A 769 2.59 -26.56 16.22
C SER A 769 2.78 -27.09 14.79
N LEU A 770 3.93 -26.81 14.20
CA LEU A 770 4.29 -27.15 12.82
C LEU A 770 5.60 -27.95 12.77
N LEU A 771 5.60 -29.01 11.97
CA LEU A 771 6.76 -29.83 11.61
C LEU A 771 7.10 -29.69 10.13
N VAL A 772 8.36 -29.41 9.81
CA VAL A 772 8.88 -29.42 8.42
C VAL A 772 9.94 -30.49 8.27
N LEU A 773 9.76 -31.36 7.28
CA LEU A 773 10.71 -32.37 6.87
C LEU A 773 11.07 -32.18 5.39
N ILE A 774 12.31 -32.53 5.04
CA ILE A 774 12.74 -32.73 3.65
C ILE A 774 13.17 -34.17 3.43
N SER A 775 13.06 -34.66 2.21
CA SER A 775 13.51 -36.00 1.85
C SER A 775 14.93 -36.00 1.29
N LYS A 776 15.71 -37.05 1.61
CA LYS A 776 17.04 -37.31 1.03
C LYS A 776 17.23 -38.77 0.63
#